data_AF-A0A4Y9ZSN2-F1
#
_entry.id   AF-A0A4Y9ZSN2-F1
#
_cell.length_a   1.000
_cell.length_b   1.000
_cell.length_c   1.000
_cell.angle_alpha   90.00
_cell.angle_beta   90.00
_cell.angle_gamma   90.00
#
_symmetry.space_group_name_H-M   'P 1'
#
loop_
_entity.id
_entity.type
_entity.pdbx_description
1 polymer ?
#
loop_
_entity_poly.entity_id
_entity_poly.type
_entity_poly.pdbx_seq_one_letter_code
_entity_poly.pdbx_strand_id
1 'polypeptide(L)'
;MLCHVTTIFTTRLQARVVRLDSLPSSWHPALKTYANNVAVKDDLWVVAASVDRVLDDVTVQRALVELGLERTDPALQRGMSILTLEEEEDNEESESSGASPSRSEAPLVAYFRDEPADAQIYQMRRVLLGRLDRLNTYVEICQASADQDVKEEGVQEWEEDPWDDGADEDEDETRLPTTEPGPLPLSNFLLDDLLQAARLLATQEEFPAIRVLYERHGHLLWPYRLAILNAIPEHVHPSLYRDILPALDPTQDAEQQFQFEPWRVDEDWTESTAVQQALATSGAFVQDVALPPDLDTNLTSRPESLSASELISWYEGRVERILVSTGLTDVALALVQHGGSQGIPGMDEMGEELNLLSRLVYDARFEDEEADEEWTLQRWKAMDPTTVVRAYLAHSTPETVAADIHKLVMPYLFVLEARAERSGNPDPSIFTRLLDEYILSAPLEFVAAIFEASKPTLPAAHRIIKDDENMAHLALSCLYGSDKLNEWPTMSQIFECLPAWDSNESNEDLADEAHKTIASLGAFVTPTTARPRCTPQDLLVFFKPLPATSLSRALDVLDVHLESGEILSRWSVPAPLRWFLQSANDGAQQRAWATRLARRAGGSDDELGTQGDWEWLLEDMIKLSGTNDAGLNSAFGLLDQQEVMRIFFTGLLSTGKFDIAKDLLRSRRGLLTLDSSTIESVALSCSREFYDNANSGNYRFGDMKLAYECVPAQSDAVIREREFIEATSRIASFNVMSGPGTPITPLEIRLTKDRLSLVSRVLSSNADSYKYTEVILDLVRKLGYRDDPAAEVKALAMITDTALQAEDFTRAYEVSETMISTVLGLRSSVQGIDDPKVQDASEVCWVACLQLGRQPAFEDVQKKMTLLGRALEFCPADKLIDVLNAWRRLQSEDLEERKERLAKRRSGPDGSRAKKAQSRAPKSPSSLAERFQSLHMPDLHMPSSPLVSTPDAAAIANTFSRVAANFPFSIGRPRSVASDGSGHERSRSGERAWVARPDPAEVSAQANRVFQKGIGWLLGADEDEG
;
A
#
# COMPACT_ATOMS: atom_id res chain seq x y z
N MET A 1 64.87 -27.19 -58.91
CA MET A 1 66.03 -27.97 -58.42
C MET A 1 66.94 -27.13 -57.49
N LEU A 2 66.38 -26.14 -56.77
CA LEU A 2 67.05 -25.36 -55.72
C LEU A 2 66.42 -25.59 -54.33
N CYS A 3 65.17 -26.04 -54.25
CA CYS A 3 64.51 -26.47 -53.00
C CYS A 3 65.10 -27.73 -52.34
N HIS A 4 66.02 -28.45 -52.99
CA HIS A 4 66.74 -29.58 -52.39
C HIS A 4 68.15 -29.22 -51.90
N VAL A 5 68.67 -28.05 -52.27
CA VAL A 5 70.00 -27.58 -51.82
C VAL A 5 69.85 -26.67 -50.59
N THR A 6 68.75 -25.94 -50.45
CA THR A 6 68.44 -25.16 -49.25
C THR A 6 68.18 -26.04 -48.02
N THR A 7 67.49 -27.18 -48.13
CA THR A 7 67.21 -28.07 -46.98
C THR A 7 68.44 -28.82 -46.45
N ILE A 8 69.46 -29.03 -47.29
CA ILE A 8 70.70 -29.74 -46.92
C ILE A 8 71.74 -28.77 -46.32
N PHE A 9 71.66 -27.47 -46.65
CA PHE A 9 72.51 -26.44 -46.04
C PHE A 9 71.94 -25.89 -44.73
N THR A 10 70.61 -25.83 -44.56
CA THR A 10 69.98 -25.40 -43.30
C THR A 10 70.21 -26.40 -42.16
N THR A 11 70.19 -27.70 -42.43
CA THR A 11 70.37 -28.74 -41.40
C THR A 11 71.81 -28.93 -40.92
N ARG A 12 72.83 -28.56 -41.72
CA ARG A 12 74.25 -28.67 -41.30
C ARG A 12 74.83 -27.40 -40.65
N LEU A 13 74.13 -26.26 -40.72
CA LEU A 13 74.48 -25.04 -39.96
C LEU A 13 73.61 -24.82 -38.71
N GLN A 14 72.39 -25.37 -38.64
CA GLN A 14 71.62 -25.43 -37.39
C GLN A 14 72.40 -26.13 -36.26
N ALA A 15 73.26 -27.12 -36.56
CA ALA A 15 74.04 -27.82 -35.54
C ALA A 15 75.27 -27.05 -35.00
N ARG A 16 75.65 -25.89 -35.57
CA ARG A 16 76.82 -25.10 -35.11
C ARG A 16 76.49 -23.68 -34.64
N VAL A 17 75.28 -23.19 -34.86
CA VAL A 17 74.82 -21.86 -34.43
C VAL A 17 73.92 -21.93 -33.17
N VAL A 18 73.42 -23.11 -32.81
CA VAL A 18 72.66 -23.41 -31.55
C VAL A 18 73.45 -23.16 -30.24
N ARG A 19 74.64 -22.53 -30.30
CA ARG A 19 75.43 -22.14 -29.12
C ARG A 19 75.48 -20.64 -28.85
N LEU A 20 74.69 -19.83 -29.56
CA LEU A 20 74.62 -18.38 -29.32
C LEU A 20 73.46 -17.99 -28.37
N ASP A 21 72.40 -18.80 -28.29
CA ASP A 21 71.25 -18.58 -27.39
C ASP A 21 71.57 -18.78 -25.89
N SER A 22 72.83 -19.07 -25.54
CA SER A 22 73.26 -19.40 -24.17
C SER A 22 74.44 -18.57 -23.67
N LEU A 23 74.68 -17.38 -24.20
CA LEU A 23 75.82 -16.54 -23.81
C LEU A 23 75.38 -15.26 -23.07
N PRO A 24 76.01 -14.92 -21.93
CA PRO A 24 75.67 -13.74 -21.14
C PRO A 24 76.05 -12.42 -21.85
N SER A 25 75.34 -11.35 -21.53
CA SER A 25 75.44 -9.98 -22.08
C SER A 25 76.84 -9.34 -22.04
N SER A 26 77.82 -9.93 -21.35
CA SER A 26 79.17 -9.37 -21.23
C SER A 26 80.10 -9.58 -22.44
N TRP A 27 79.61 -10.10 -23.58
CA TRP A 27 80.40 -10.42 -24.78
C TRP A 27 80.26 -9.41 -25.95
N HIS A 28 79.82 -8.19 -25.68
CA HIS A 28 79.59 -7.13 -26.69
C HIS A 28 80.77 -6.80 -27.64
N PRO A 29 82.07 -6.88 -27.27
CA PRO A 29 83.16 -6.62 -28.22
C PRO A 29 83.43 -7.78 -29.18
N ALA A 30 83.03 -9.01 -28.82
CA ALA A 30 83.44 -10.23 -29.50
C ALA A 30 82.61 -10.52 -30.77
N LEU A 31 81.34 -10.13 -30.84
CA LEU A 31 80.50 -10.31 -32.04
C LEU A 31 80.95 -9.44 -33.21
N LYS A 32 81.31 -8.17 -32.94
CA LYS A 32 81.89 -7.25 -33.94
C LYS A 32 83.25 -7.73 -34.44
N THR A 33 84.03 -8.44 -33.61
CA THR A 33 85.28 -9.09 -34.03
C THR A 33 85.07 -10.46 -34.69
N TYR A 34 84.05 -11.25 -34.31
CA TYR A 34 83.81 -12.58 -34.88
C TYR A 34 83.18 -12.49 -36.27
N ALA A 35 82.29 -11.53 -36.50
CA ALA A 35 81.74 -11.23 -37.83
C ALA A 35 82.80 -10.67 -38.79
N ASN A 36 83.69 -9.79 -38.31
CA ASN A 36 84.81 -9.27 -39.11
C ASN A 36 85.91 -10.31 -39.37
N ASN A 37 86.08 -11.33 -38.53
CA ASN A 37 87.15 -12.33 -38.65
C ASN A 37 86.77 -13.59 -39.45
N VAL A 38 85.51 -13.76 -39.86
CA VAL A 38 85.09 -14.77 -40.85
C VAL A 38 84.63 -14.02 -42.10
N ALA A 39 85.58 -13.62 -42.94
CA ALA A 39 85.33 -12.83 -44.14
C ALA A 39 84.50 -13.61 -45.18
N VAL A 40 83.18 -13.58 -45.04
CA VAL A 40 82.27 -13.83 -46.16
C VAL A 40 82.38 -12.63 -47.10
N LYS A 41 82.85 -12.84 -48.33
CA LYS A 41 83.08 -11.78 -49.33
C LYS A 41 81.83 -11.43 -50.15
N ASP A 42 80.77 -12.22 -50.01
CA ASP A 42 79.54 -12.07 -50.76
C ASP A 42 78.61 -11.10 -50.04
N ASP A 43 78.60 -9.84 -50.50
CA ASP A 43 77.80 -8.78 -49.90
C ASP A 43 76.28 -9.09 -50.00
N LEU A 44 75.82 -9.74 -51.08
CA LEU A 44 74.41 -10.14 -51.23
C LEU A 44 74.01 -11.16 -50.14
N TRP A 45 74.87 -12.14 -49.86
CA TRP A 45 74.58 -13.12 -48.80
C TRP A 45 74.52 -12.48 -47.42
N VAL A 46 75.44 -11.56 -47.10
CA VAL A 46 75.47 -10.88 -45.79
C VAL A 46 74.23 -10.00 -45.62
N VAL A 47 73.87 -9.23 -46.65
CA VAL A 47 72.65 -8.40 -46.66
C VAL A 47 71.40 -9.26 -46.52
N ALA A 48 71.28 -10.36 -47.28
CA ALA A 48 70.16 -11.28 -47.18
C ALA A 48 70.05 -11.95 -45.80
N ALA A 49 71.19 -12.34 -45.19
CA ALA A 49 71.21 -12.91 -43.85
C ALA A 49 70.83 -11.89 -42.76
N SER A 50 71.18 -10.61 -42.93
CA SER A 50 70.73 -9.52 -42.05
C SER A 50 69.23 -9.21 -42.20
N VAL A 51 68.64 -9.46 -43.38
CA VAL A 51 67.18 -9.35 -43.60
C VAL A 51 66.42 -10.59 -43.10
N ASP A 52 66.98 -11.79 -43.22
CA ASP A 52 66.29 -13.02 -42.79
C ASP A 52 66.31 -13.21 -41.27
N ARG A 53 67.40 -12.82 -40.61
CA ARG A 53 67.55 -13.01 -39.16
C ARG A 53 66.98 -11.83 -38.38
N VAL A 54 65.99 -12.12 -37.53
CA VAL A 54 65.41 -11.18 -36.58
C VAL A 54 65.56 -11.75 -35.18
N LEU A 55 66.12 -10.96 -34.27
CA LEU A 55 66.41 -11.34 -32.88
C LEU A 55 65.73 -10.35 -31.94
N ASP A 56 65.32 -10.81 -30.76
CA ASP A 56 64.65 -9.97 -29.77
C ASP A 56 65.61 -9.09 -28.93
N ASP A 57 66.93 -9.31 -29.04
CA ASP A 57 67.93 -8.47 -28.39
C ASP A 57 68.18 -7.20 -29.22
N VAL A 58 67.78 -6.05 -28.68
CA VAL A 58 67.91 -4.73 -29.30
C VAL A 58 69.36 -4.43 -29.73
N THR A 59 70.35 -4.79 -28.91
CA THR A 59 71.76 -4.46 -29.18
C THR A 59 72.33 -5.32 -30.31
N VAL A 60 71.98 -6.61 -30.32
CA VAL A 60 72.42 -7.55 -31.35
C VAL A 60 71.70 -7.28 -32.67
N GLN A 61 70.39 -6.99 -32.60
CA GLN A 61 69.59 -6.65 -33.78
C GLN A 61 70.07 -5.35 -34.42
N ARG A 62 70.42 -4.32 -33.63
CA ARG A 62 71.02 -3.07 -34.13
C ARG A 62 72.33 -3.34 -34.89
N ALA A 63 73.24 -4.10 -34.28
CA ALA A 63 74.51 -4.43 -34.91
C ALA A 63 74.34 -5.23 -36.21
N LEU A 64 73.34 -6.10 -36.29
CA LEU A 64 73.03 -6.89 -37.48
C LEU A 64 72.46 -6.04 -38.62
N VAL A 65 71.57 -5.09 -38.31
CA VAL A 65 70.98 -4.16 -39.29
C VAL A 65 72.03 -3.17 -39.79
N GLU A 66 72.83 -2.56 -38.91
CA GLU A 66 73.93 -1.66 -39.27
C GLU A 66 74.96 -2.36 -40.17
N LEU A 67 75.35 -3.60 -39.84
CA LEU A 67 76.26 -4.40 -40.67
C LEU A 67 75.66 -4.69 -42.06
N GLY A 68 74.35 -4.96 -42.13
CA GLY A 68 73.65 -5.16 -43.40
C GLY A 68 73.65 -3.88 -44.24
N LEU A 69 73.39 -2.72 -43.63
CA LEU A 69 73.40 -1.42 -44.32
C LEU A 69 74.81 -1.05 -44.82
N GLU A 70 75.85 -1.20 -44.00
CA GLU A 70 77.26 -0.97 -44.41
C GLU A 70 77.64 -1.80 -45.64
N ARG A 71 77.09 -3.02 -45.75
CA ARG A 71 77.35 -3.94 -46.87
C ARG A 71 76.57 -3.63 -48.14
N THR A 72 75.57 -2.75 -48.07
CA THR A 72 74.82 -2.28 -49.24
C THR A 72 75.51 -1.11 -49.95
N ASP A 73 76.34 -0.33 -49.23
CA ASP A 73 76.95 0.90 -49.75
C ASP A 73 77.78 0.72 -51.04
N PRO A 74 78.56 -0.37 -51.23
CA PRO A 74 79.28 -0.59 -52.49
C PRO A 74 78.37 -0.73 -53.71
N ALA A 75 77.18 -1.34 -53.54
CA ALA A 75 76.19 -1.46 -54.60
C ALA A 75 75.56 -0.10 -54.93
N LEU A 76 75.30 0.73 -53.92
CA LEU A 76 74.79 2.09 -54.10
C LEU A 76 75.76 2.97 -54.87
N GLN A 77 77.04 2.92 -54.51
CA GLN A 77 78.08 3.69 -55.20
C GLN A 77 78.17 3.31 -56.68
N ARG A 78 78.00 2.02 -57.02
CA ARG A 78 77.97 1.55 -58.41
C ARG A 78 76.75 2.09 -59.16
N GLY A 79 75.55 1.96 -58.61
CA GLY A 79 74.36 2.50 -59.30
C GLY A 79 74.36 4.02 -59.40
N MET A 80 74.85 4.73 -58.37
CA MET A 80 75.01 6.20 -58.44
C MET A 80 76.03 6.57 -59.53
N SER A 81 77.12 5.81 -59.64
CA SER A 81 78.13 6.06 -60.67
C SER A 81 77.59 5.90 -62.10
N ILE A 82 76.62 5.01 -62.32
CA ILE A 82 76.01 4.81 -63.64
C ILE A 82 75.17 6.01 -64.05
N LEU A 83 74.41 6.58 -63.11
CA LEU A 83 73.67 7.81 -63.36
C LEU A 83 74.62 8.99 -63.62
N THR A 84 75.70 9.11 -62.85
CA THR A 84 76.67 10.22 -63.05
C THR A 84 77.47 10.08 -64.34
N LEU A 85 77.80 8.86 -64.76
CA LEU A 85 78.52 8.61 -66.02
C LEU A 85 77.65 8.92 -67.23
N GLU A 86 76.36 8.60 -67.18
CA GLU A 86 75.43 8.98 -68.26
C GLU A 86 75.09 10.48 -68.24
N GLU A 87 75.03 11.15 -67.08
CA GLU A 87 74.91 12.61 -67.02
C GLU A 87 76.15 13.33 -67.58
N GLU A 88 77.34 12.71 -67.51
CA GLU A 88 78.57 13.18 -68.14
C GLU A 88 78.59 12.87 -69.66
N GLU A 89 78.13 11.69 -70.09
CA GLU A 89 78.02 11.32 -71.52
C GLU A 89 76.91 12.10 -72.25
N ASP A 90 75.75 12.33 -71.63
CA ASP A 90 74.68 13.18 -72.17
C ASP A 90 75.09 14.66 -72.21
N ASN A 91 75.91 15.16 -71.27
CA ASN A 91 76.47 16.52 -71.34
C ASN A 91 77.52 16.69 -72.44
N GLU A 92 78.20 15.63 -72.87
CA GLU A 92 79.12 15.64 -74.02
C GLU A 92 78.39 15.47 -75.37
N GLU A 93 77.20 14.84 -75.41
CA GLU A 93 76.42 14.66 -76.65
C GLU A 93 75.26 15.67 -76.85
N SER A 94 74.91 16.48 -75.85
CA SER A 94 73.80 17.44 -75.91
C SER A 94 74.16 18.87 -76.36
N GLU A 95 74.82 19.01 -77.52
CA GLU A 95 74.74 20.26 -78.31
C GLU A 95 73.74 20.17 -79.48
N SER A 96 72.96 19.09 -79.60
CA SER A 96 71.84 19.09 -80.55
C SER A 96 70.62 18.28 -80.13
N SER A 97 69.48 18.97 -80.15
CA SER A 97 68.09 18.51 -80.00
C SER A 97 67.54 18.40 -78.57
N GLY A 98 66.65 19.35 -78.24
CA GLY A 98 65.83 19.30 -77.05
C GLY A 98 64.66 18.34 -77.21
N ALA A 99 64.47 17.46 -76.22
CA ALA A 99 63.20 16.80 -75.92
C ALA A 99 63.19 16.22 -74.49
N SER A 100 62.26 16.74 -73.66
CA SER A 100 61.57 16.15 -72.49
C SER A 100 62.33 15.42 -71.34
N PRO A 101 62.06 15.75 -70.05
CA PRO A 101 62.76 15.22 -68.87
C PRO A 101 62.10 13.94 -68.31
N SER A 102 62.12 12.84 -69.06
CA SER A 102 61.61 11.54 -68.59
C SER A 102 62.56 10.37 -68.91
N ARG A 103 63.88 10.63 -68.90
CA ARG A 103 64.91 9.65 -69.30
C ARG A 103 65.74 9.05 -68.15
N SER A 104 65.58 9.49 -66.90
CA SER A 104 66.45 9.02 -65.79
C SER A 104 66.20 7.58 -65.32
N GLU A 105 65.15 6.89 -65.80
CA GLU A 105 64.80 5.54 -65.37
C GLU A 105 65.43 4.43 -66.22
N ALA A 106 65.60 4.67 -67.52
CA ALA A 106 66.09 3.67 -68.47
C ALA A 106 67.46 3.04 -68.14
N PRO A 107 68.47 3.80 -67.66
CA PRO A 107 69.79 3.22 -67.40
C PRO A 107 69.85 2.38 -66.13
N LEU A 108 69.11 2.78 -65.10
CA LEU A 108 68.95 1.97 -63.90
C LEU A 108 68.19 0.67 -64.20
N VAL A 109 67.16 0.71 -65.06
CA VAL A 109 66.44 -0.50 -65.50
C VAL A 109 67.37 -1.47 -66.23
N ALA A 110 68.27 -0.97 -67.10
CA ALA A 110 69.25 -1.80 -67.79
C ALA A 110 70.29 -2.37 -66.81
N TYR A 111 70.83 -1.54 -65.92
CA TYR A 111 71.76 -1.96 -64.88
C TYR A 111 71.20 -3.08 -64.00
N PHE A 112 69.98 -2.93 -63.50
CA PHE A 112 69.36 -3.93 -62.63
C PHE A 112 69.03 -5.25 -63.36
N ARG A 113 68.89 -5.23 -64.70
CA ARG A 113 68.77 -6.47 -65.50
C ARG A 113 70.11 -7.18 -65.65
N ASP A 114 71.18 -6.42 -65.83
CA ASP A 114 72.53 -6.97 -66.02
C ASP A 114 73.14 -7.44 -64.70
N GLU A 115 72.87 -6.73 -63.60
CA GLU A 115 73.32 -7.05 -62.23
C GLU A 115 72.13 -7.27 -61.27
N PRO A 116 71.48 -8.45 -61.33
CA PRO A 116 70.31 -8.76 -60.49
C PRO A 116 70.66 -8.87 -59.00
N ALA A 117 71.93 -9.12 -58.65
CA ALA A 117 72.40 -9.13 -57.27
C ALA A 117 72.31 -7.74 -56.63
N ASP A 118 72.68 -6.69 -57.37
CA ASP A 118 72.58 -5.32 -56.88
C ASP A 118 71.13 -4.87 -56.78
N ALA A 119 70.25 -5.28 -57.71
CA ALA A 119 68.82 -5.04 -57.61
C ALA A 119 68.21 -5.63 -56.31
N GLN A 120 68.64 -6.83 -55.91
CA GLN A 120 68.24 -7.45 -54.63
C GLN A 120 68.82 -6.71 -53.42
N ILE A 121 70.07 -6.27 -53.47
CA ILE A 121 70.70 -5.47 -52.40
C ILE A 121 69.97 -4.14 -52.19
N TYR A 122 69.54 -3.46 -53.26
CA TYR A 122 68.77 -2.21 -53.15
C TYR A 122 67.42 -2.43 -52.45
N GLN A 123 66.71 -3.50 -52.80
CA GLN A 123 65.44 -3.85 -52.16
C GLN A 123 65.64 -4.23 -50.69
N MET A 124 66.66 -5.02 -50.39
CA MET A 124 67.01 -5.41 -49.03
C MET A 124 67.47 -4.23 -48.19
N ARG A 125 68.18 -3.25 -48.77
CA ARG A 125 68.54 -1.99 -48.10
C ARG A 125 67.29 -1.25 -47.65
N ARG A 126 66.27 -1.10 -48.50
CA ARG A 126 64.99 -0.49 -48.12
C ARG A 126 64.34 -1.20 -46.93
N VAL A 127 64.33 -2.53 -46.93
CA VAL A 127 63.81 -3.33 -45.79
C VAL A 127 64.64 -3.09 -44.52
N LEU A 128 65.98 -3.04 -44.63
CA LEU A 128 66.87 -2.78 -43.50
C LEU A 128 66.73 -1.36 -42.95
N LEU A 129 66.52 -0.36 -43.81
CA LEU A 129 66.26 1.02 -43.42
C LEU A 129 64.93 1.14 -42.66
N GLY A 130 63.85 0.57 -43.20
CA GLY A 130 62.57 0.52 -42.50
C GLY A 130 62.65 -0.22 -41.16
N ARG A 131 63.43 -1.30 -41.08
CA ARG A 131 63.68 -1.99 -39.80
C ARG A 131 64.56 -1.19 -38.84
N LEU A 132 65.50 -0.40 -39.33
CA LEU A 132 66.30 0.50 -38.49
C LEU A 132 65.42 1.58 -37.87
N ASP A 133 64.54 2.20 -38.66
CA ASP A 133 63.58 3.21 -38.18
C ASP A 133 62.65 2.60 -37.12
N ARG A 134 62.09 1.41 -37.38
CA ARG A 134 61.27 0.67 -36.40
C ARG A 134 62.08 0.28 -35.17
N LEU A 135 63.32 -0.18 -35.31
CA LEU A 135 64.18 -0.53 -34.18
C LEU A 135 64.45 0.68 -33.29
N ASN A 136 64.72 1.85 -33.88
CA ASN A 136 64.91 3.09 -33.13
C ASN A 136 63.62 3.50 -32.40
N THR A 137 62.47 3.44 -33.08
CA THR A 137 61.16 3.66 -32.45
C THR A 137 60.91 2.68 -31.30
N TYR A 138 61.23 1.40 -31.45
CA TYR A 138 61.07 0.41 -30.37
C TYR A 138 61.91 0.74 -29.14
N VAL A 139 63.14 1.24 -29.35
CA VAL A 139 63.99 1.71 -28.24
C VAL A 139 63.35 2.89 -27.52
N GLU A 140 62.80 3.87 -28.25
CA GLU A 140 62.08 5.00 -27.65
C GLU A 140 60.81 4.55 -26.91
N ILE A 141 60.08 3.56 -27.43
CA ILE A 141 58.92 2.95 -26.76
C ILE A 141 59.35 2.33 -25.42
N CYS A 142 60.39 1.49 -25.40
CA CYS A 142 60.89 0.88 -24.16
C CYS A 142 61.35 1.93 -23.13
N GLN A 143 61.93 3.05 -23.58
CA GLN A 143 62.31 4.15 -22.70
C GLN A 143 61.09 4.87 -22.14
N ALA A 144 60.10 5.16 -22.98
CA ALA A 144 58.86 5.83 -22.59
C ALA A 144 58.03 5.00 -21.59
N SER A 145 57.98 3.67 -21.75
CA SER A 145 57.33 2.77 -20.80
C SER A 145 58.06 2.73 -19.45
N ALA A 146 59.40 2.60 -19.44
CA ALA A 146 60.17 2.61 -18.20
C ALA A 146 60.05 3.92 -17.41
N ASP A 147 59.93 5.06 -18.09
CA ASP A 147 59.69 6.36 -17.47
C ASP A 147 58.27 6.51 -16.87
N GLN A 148 57.32 5.64 -17.24
CA GLN A 148 55.99 5.57 -16.66
C GLN A 148 55.99 4.73 -15.37
N ASP A 149 56.62 3.55 -15.38
CA ASP A 149 56.68 2.65 -14.22
C ASP A 149 57.35 3.32 -13.00
N VAL A 150 58.43 4.08 -13.24
CA VAL A 150 59.13 4.86 -12.20
C VAL A 150 58.25 5.97 -11.59
N LYS A 151 57.29 6.50 -12.34
CA LYS A 151 56.36 7.53 -11.84
C LYS A 151 55.19 6.92 -11.07
N GLU A 152 54.73 5.74 -11.44
CA GLU A 152 53.66 5.03 -10.73
C GLU A 152 54.15 4.50 -9.36
N GLU A 153 55.37 3.93 -9.30
CA GLU A 153 55.96 3.49 -8.02
C GLU A 153 56.17 4.65 -7.02
N GLY A 154 56.47 5.87 -7.50
CA GLY A 154 56.64 7.05 -6.64
C GLY A 154 55.34 7.67 -6.11
N VAL A 155 54.18 7.31 -6.65
CA VAL A 155 52.86 7.79 -6.20
C VAL A 155 52.23 6.84 -5.17
N GLN A 156 52.61 5.56 -5.19
CA GLN A 156 52.07 4.53 -4.31
C GLN A 156 52.60 4.61 -2.85
N GLU A 157 53.66 5.37 -2.60
CA GLU A 157 54.27 5.53 -1.27
C GLU A 157 53.54 6.53 -0.34
N TRP A 158 52.42 7.14 -0.78
CA TRP A 158 51.67 8.15 0.00
C TRP A 158 50.20 7.79 0.30
N GLU A 159 49.76 6.55 0.09
CA GLU A 159 48.48 6.07 0.63
C GLU A 159 48.73 5.28 1.92
N GLU A 160 48.89 5.99 3.05
CA GLU A 160 48.92 5.39 4.39
C GLU A 160 47.58 4.68 4.67
N ASP A 161 47.60 3.34 4.72
CA ASP A 161 46.54 2.51 5.30
C ASP A 161 46.46 2.81 6.82
N PRO A 162 45.35 3.36 7.34
CA PRO A 162 45.23 3.71 8.76
C PRO A 162 45.18 2.51 9.74
N TRP A 163 45.34 1.28 9.27
CA TRP A 163 45.20 0.06 10.07
C TRP A 163 46.43 -0.85 10.09
N ASP A 164 47.55 -0.45 9.50
CA ASP A 164 48.78 -1.26 9.55
C ASP A 164 49.61 -0.95 10.80
N ASP A 165 49.23 -1.56 11.93
CA ASP A 165 50.06 -1.65 13.13
C ASP A 165 51.09 -2.79 12.95
N GLY A 166 52.11 -2.54 12.15
CA GLY A 166 53.17 -3.51 11.83
C GLY A 166 54.52 -2.84 11.64
N ALA A 167 55.26 -2.66 12.74
CA ALA A 167 56.66 -2.25 12.70
C ALA A 167 57.50 -3.24 11.88
N ASP A 168 58.23 -2.75 10.89
CA ASP A 168 59.60 -3.15 10.57
C ASP A 168 60.23 -2.09 9.62
N GLU A 169 61.15 -1.30 10.17
CA GLU A 169 62.08 -0.46 9.42
C GLU A 169 63.18 -1.36 8.86
N ASP A 170 63.24 -1.59 7.54
CA ASP A 170 64.43 -2.17 6.90
C ASP A 170 64.71 -1.54 5.52
N GLU A 171 65.77 -0.74 5.53
CA GLU A 171 66.84 -0.58 4.53
C GLU A 171 66.51 -0.52 3.02
N ASP A 172 66.58 0.72 2.54
CA ASP A 172 66.81 1.21 1.18
C ASP A 172 67.98 0.46 0.47
N GLU A 173 67.67 -0.58 -0.33
CA GLU A 173 68.59 -1.16 -1.32
C GLU A 173 68.25 -0.67 -2.73
N THR A 174 69.12 0.22 -3.23
CA THR A 174 69.22 0.64 -4.64
C THR A 174 69.14 -0.54 -5.62
N ARG A 175 67.99 -0.71 -6.31
CA ARG A 175 67.86 -1.60 -7.47
C ARG A 175 68.51 -0.95 -8.70
N LEU A 176 69.42 -1.69 -9.34
CA LEU A 176 69.98 -1.36 -10.66
C LEU A 176 68.90 -1.51 -11.74
N PRO A 177 68.88 -0.69 -12.81
CA PRO A 177 67.85 -0.75 -13.84
C PRO A 177 68.03 -2.03 -14.67
N THR A 178 67.21 -3.04 -14.39
CA THR A 178 66.98 -4.18 -15.27
C THR A 178 66.14 -3.71 -16.45
N THR A 179 66.64 -3.91 -17.68
CA THR A 179 65.93 -3.58 -18.92
C THR A 179 64.68 -4.46 -19.01
N GLU A 180 63.53 -3.90 -18.69
CA GLU A 180 62.26 -4.62 -18.81
C GLU A 180 61.96 -4.90 -20.30
N PRO A 181 61.32 -6.05 -20.60
CA PRO A 181 60.89 -6.34 -21.96
C PRO A 181 59.81 -5.34 -22.38
N GLY A 182 59.98 -4.70 -23.54
CA GLY A 182 58.98 -3.79 -24.10
C GLY A 182 57.60 -4.44 -24.31
N PRO A 183 56.55 -3.65 -24.56
CA PRO A 183 55.16 -4.12 -24.58
C PRO A 183 54.87 -5.17 -25.66
N LEU A 184 55.71 -5.25 -26.69
CA LEU A 184 55.66 -6.25 -27.74
C LEU A 184 57.05 -6.87 -27.92
N PRO A 185 57.18 -8.15 -28.28
CA PRO A 185 58.48 -8.71 -28.62
C PRO A 185 59.04 -7.99 -29.87
N LEU A 186 60.32 -7.62 -29.82
CA LEU A 186 61.00 -6.84 -30.86
C LEU A 186 60.87 -7.51 -32.24
N SER A 187 60.95 -8.83 -32.31
CA SER A 187 60.80 -9.58 -33.56
C SER A 187 59.43 -9.36 -34.23
N ASN A 188 58.35 -9.38 -33.46
CA ASN A 188 57.01 -9.07 -33.96
C ASN A 188 56.91 -7.59 -34.34
N PHE A 189 57.42 -6.69 -33.49
CA PHE A 189 57.39 -5.26 -33.79
C PHE A 189 58.19 -4.87 -35.04
N LEU A 190 59.18 -5.65 -35.47
CA LEU A 190 59.93 -5.39 -36.71
C LEU A 190 59.29 -5.99 -37.97
N LEU A 191 58.53 -7.08 -37.81
CA LEU A 191 57.99 -7.89 -38.92
C LEU A 191 56.51 -7.61 -39.20
N ASP A 192 55.70 -7.39 -38.17
CA ASP A 192 54.25 -7.23 -38.31
C ASP A 192 53.87 -5.88 -38.94
N ASP A 193 52.63 -5.75 -39.39
CA ASP A 193 52.11 -4.47 -39.89
C ASP A 193 52.03 -3.42 -38.77
N LEU A 194 52.45 -2.19 -39.08
CA LEU A 194 52.56 -1.12 -38.10
C LEU A 194 51.19 -0.67 -37.59
N LEU A 195 50.16 -0.72 -38.43
CA LEU A 195 48.79 -0.40 -38.02
C LEU A 195 48.24 -1.45 -37.04
N GLN A 196 48.49 -2.74 -37.29
CA GLN A 196 48.08 -3.80 -36.36
C GLN A 196 48.85 -3.71 -35.03
N ALA A 197 50.15 -3.38 -35.07
CA ALA A 197 50.93 -3.10 -33.86
C ALA A 197 50.34 -1.91 -33.07
N ALA A 198 49.98 -0.82 -33.74
CA ALA A 198 49.36 0.35 -33.11
C ALA A 198 47.98 0.02 -32.48
N ARG A 199 47.17 -0.79 -33.16
CA ARG A 199 45.88 -1.26 -32.61
C ARG A 199 46.06 -2.19 -31.42
N LEU A 200 47.05 -3.09 -31.46
CA LEU A 200 47.35 -3.98 -30.35
C LEU A 200 47.81 -3.19 -29.10
N LEU A 201 48.70 -2.21 -29.29
CA LEU A 201 49.11 -1.30 -28.23
C LEU A 201 47.91 -0.49 -27.68
N ALA A 202 46.99 -0.06 -28.54
CA ALA A 202 45.75 0.60 -28.11
C ALA A 202 44.85 -0.31 -27.27
N THR A 203 44.73 -1.59 -27.62
CA THR A 203 43.99 -2.58 -26.82
C THR A 203 44.69 -2.97 -25.52
N GLN A 204 46.02 -2.80 -25.45
CA GLN A 204 46.85 -3.06 -24.26
C GLN A 204 47.03 -1.82 -23.38
N GLU A 205 46.42 -0.69 -23.75
CA GLU A 205 46.47 0.58 -22.98
C GLU A 205 47.86 1.23 -22.90
N GLU A 206 48.76 0.87 -23.85
CA GLU A 206 50.12 1.38 -23.96
C GLU A 206 50.18 2.73 -24.68
N PHE A 207 49.60 3.77 -24.07
CA PHE A 207 49.49 5.10 -24.68
C PHE A 207 50.81 5.83 -24.95
N PRO A 208 51.87 5.72 -24.11
CA PRO A 208 53.17 6.29 -24.45
C PRO A 208 53.74 5.66 -25.73
N ALA A 209 53.59 4.34 -25.89
CA ALA A 209 54.05 3.65 -27.09
C ALA A 209 53.34 4.15 -28.35
N ILE A 210 52.03 4.35 -28.26
CA ILE A 210 51.21 4.91 -29.36
C ILE A 210 51.62 6.35 -29.67
N ARG A 211 51.95 7.16 -28.67
CA ARG A 211 52.44 8.53 -28.86
C ARG A 211 53.75 8.56 -29.66
N VAL A 212 54.72 7.72 -29.27
CA VAL A 212 56.00 7.58 -30.01
C VAL A 212 55.74 7.08 -31.44
N LEU A 213 54.77 6.18 -31.63
CA LEU A 213 54.36 5.73 -32.97
C LEU A 213 53.75 6.86 -33.82
N TYR A 214 52.88 7.69 -33.27
CA TYR A 214 52.32 8.85 -33.99
C TYR A 214 53.40 9.88 -34.30
N GLU A 215 54.33 10.14 -33.39
CA GLU A 215 55.41 11.10 -33.60
C GLU A 215 56.35 10.62 -34.73
N ARG A 216 56.82 9.38 -34.69
CA ARG A 216 57.82 8.85 -35.65
C ARG A 216 57.22 8.33 -36.96
N HIS A 217 56.05 7.72 -36.91
CA HIS A 217 55.42 7.03 -38.05
C HIS A 217 54.01 7.55 -38.37
N GLY A 218 53.63 8.71 -37.85
CA GLY A 218 52.26 9.22 -37.97
C GLY A 218 51.77 9.45 -39.40
N HIS A 219 52.66 9.70 -40.36
CA HIS A 219 52.28 9.82 -41.78
C HIS A 219 51.67 8.52 -42.35
N LEU A 220 52.08 7.35 -41.85
CA LEU A 220 51.51 6.04 -42.23
C LEU A 220 50.23 5.72 -41.47
N LEU A 221 50.16 6.14 -40.20
CA LEU A 221 49.05 5.81 -39.28
C LEU A 221 47.88 6.79 -39.40
N TRP A 222 48.12 8.02 -39.83
CA TRP A 222 47.14 9.10 -39.91
C TRP A 222 45.85 8.71 -40.65
N PRO A 223 45.88 8.03 -41.83
CA PRO A 223 44.66 7.62 -42.52
C PRO A 223 43.79 6.64 -41.71
N TYR A 224 44.36 5.97 -40.71
CA TYR A 224 43.70 4.95 -39.90
C TYR A 224 43.52 5.37 -38.43
N ARG A 225 43.77 6.64 -38.09
CA ARG A 225 43.73 7.17 -36.71
C ARG A 225 42.44 6.83 -35.94
N LEU A 226 41.28 6.94 -36.59
CA LEU A 226 40.00 6.60 -35.96
C LEU A 226 39.89 5.10 -35.64
N ALA A 227 40.49 4.22 -36.45
CA ALA A 227 40.50 2.78 -36.20
C ALA A 227 41.39 2.43 -35.00
N ILE A 228 42.50 3.15 -34.82
CA ILE A 228 43.38 3.02 -33.65
C ILE A 228 42.64 3.51 -32.40
N LEU A 229 42.01 4.69 -32.45
CA LEU A 229 41.25 5.23 -31.32
C LEU A 229 40.04 4.37 -30.94
N ASN A 230 39.33 3.80 -31.93
CA ASN A 230 38.22 2.88 -31.68
C ASN A 230 38.68 1.53 -31.11
N ALA A 231 39.97 1.19 -31.18
CA ALA A 231 40.52 -0.02 -30.57
C ALA A 231 40.82 0.14 -29.07
N ILE A 232 40.86 1.38 -28.56
CA ILE A 232 41.00 1.64 -27.13
C ILE A 232 39.75 1.10 -26.41
N PRO A 233 39.89 0.29 -25.34
CA PRO A 233 38.74 -0.22 -24.59
C PRO A 233 37.88 0.90 -24.00
N GLU A 234 36.56 0.71 -23.96
CA GLU A 234 35.60 1.76 -23.55
C GLU A 234 35.67 2.15 -22.06
N HIS A 235 36.28 1.34 -21.21
CA HIS A 235 36.41 1.61 -19.78
C HIS A 235 37.61 2.52 -19.44
N VAL A 236 38.50 2.77 -20.40
CA VAL A 236 39.74 3.51 -20.15
C VAL A 236 39.47 5.01 -20.04
N HIS A 237 40.01 5.61 -18.98
CA HIS A 237 39.81 7.03 -18.71
C HIS A 237 40.53 7.92 -19.76
N PRO A 238 39.85 8.91 -20.37
CA PRO A 238 40.39 9.76 -21.43
C PRO A 238 41.65 10.56 -21.07
N SER A 239 41.92 10.79 -19.78
CA SER A 239 43.14 11.50 -19.37
C SER A 239 44.43 10.80 -19.77
N LEU A 240 44.40 9.47 -19.88
CA LEU A 240 45.57 8.65 -20.22
C LEU A 240 45.95 8.75 -21.70
N TYR A 241 44.97 9.02 -22.57
CA TYR A 241 45.14 9.09 -24.03
C TYR A 241 44.68 10.42 -24.65
N ARG A 242 44.53 11.46 -23.84
CA ARG A 242 44.10 12.80 -24.29
C ARG A 242 45.01 13.39 -25.37
N ASP A 243 46.28 13.02 -25.38
CA ASP A 243 47.29 13.57 -26.30
C ASP A 243 47.16 12.99 -27.72
N ILE A 244 46.41 11.90 -27.89
CA ILE A 244 46.15 11.27 -29.19
C ILE A 244 44.70 11.48 -29.67
N LEU A 245 43.87 12.20 -28.89
CA LEU A 245 42.49 12.50 -29.25
C LEU A 245 42.40 13.60 -30.34
N PRO A 246 41.40 13.54 -31.24
CA PRO A 246 41.22 14.55 -32.28
C PRO A 246 40.86 15.93 -31.69
N ALA A 247 41.50 16.99 -32.20
CA ALA A 247 41.20 18.37 -31.83
C ALA A 247 40.70 19.19 -33.04
N LEU A 248 39.96 20.27 -32.81
CA LEU A 248 39.47 21.15 -33.87
C LEU A 248 40.40 22.37 -34.03
N ASP A 249 40.89 22.61 -35.25
CA ASP A 249 41.58 23.87 -35.57
C ASP A 249 40.53 24.96 -35.89
N PRO A 250 40.36 25.99 -35.05
CA PRO A 250 39.33 27.01 -35.24
C PRO A 250 39.57 27.89 -36.47
N THR A 251 40.77 27.89 -37.05
CA THR A 251 41.08 28.68 -38.24
C THR A 251 40.72 27.98 -39.54
N GLN A 252 40.77 26.65 -39.54
CA GLN A 252 40.50 25.80 -40.70
C GLN A 252 39.12 25.13 -40.65
N ASP A 253 38.44 25.17 -39.50
CA ASP A 253 37.17 24.47 -39.22
C ASP A 253 37.26 22.95 -39.53
N ALA A 254 38.45 22.39 -39.29
CA ALA A 254 38.82 21.02 -39.60
C ALA A 254 39.71 20.45 -38.49
N GLU A 255 39.84 19.13 -38.49
CA GLU A 255 40.70 18.39 -37.55
C GLU A 255 42.16 18.85 -37.61
N GLN A 256 42.71 19.12 -36.43
CA GLN A 256 44.11 19.44 -36.25
C GLN A 256 44.97 18.20 -36.52
N GLN A 257 45.87 18.31 -37.49
CA GLN A 257 46.82 17.24 -37.79
C GLN A 257 47.98 17.24 -36.78
N PHE A 258 48.41 16.05 -36.37
CA PHE A 258 49.60 15.88 -35.53
C PHE A 258 50.86 16.34 -36.27
N GLN A 259 51.82 16.86 -35.51
CA GLN A 259 53.16 17.13 -36.02
C GLN A 259 53.96 15.82 -36.02
N PHE A 260 54.52 15.45 -37.17
CA PHE A 260 55.31 14.23 -37.34
C PHE A 260 56.80 14.55 -37.39
N GLU A 261 57.61 13.78 -36.66
CA GLU A 261 59.06 13.83 -36.67
C GLU A 261 59.63 12.49 -37.12
N PRO A 262 59.61 12.18 -38.44
CA PRO A 262 60.17 10.94 -38.95
C PRO A 262 61.68 10.87 -38.68
N TRP A 263 62.21 9.66 -38.47
CA TRP A 263 63.65 9.44 -38.25
C TRP A 263 64.53 9.98 -39.37
N ARG A 264 63.98 10.05 -40.59
CA ARG A 264 64.66 10.50 -41.80
C ARG A 264 63.82 11.58 -42.46
N VAL A 265 64.40 12.77 -42.62
CA VAL A 265 63.75 13.94 -43.27
C VAL A 265 63.80 13.81 -44.79
N ASP A 266 64.92 13.32 -45.32
CA ASP A 266 65.12 13.01 -46.73
C ASP A 266 65.06 11.48 -46.93
N GLU A 267 64.32 11.03 -47.95
CA GLU A 267 64.27 9.61 -48.32
C GLU A 267 65.66 9.11 -48.77
N ASP A 268 66.00 7.85 -48.45
CA ASP A 268 67.22 7.26 -49.00
C ASP A 268 67.08 7.15 -50.52
N TRP A 269 68.19 7.27 -51.25
CA TRP A 269 68.15 7.22 -52.71
C TRP A 269 67.47 5.95 -53.24
N THR A 270 67.59 4.84 -52.52
CA THR A 270 66.89 3.59 -52.86
C THR A 270 65.37 3.67 -52.74
N GLU A 271 64.82 4.54 -51.90
CA GLU A 271 63.38 4.72 -51.67
C GLU A 271 62.75 5.67 -52.70
N SER A 272 63.55 6.43 -53.44
CA SER A 272 63.06 7.36 -54.47
C SER A 272 62.18 6.67 -55.53
N THR A 273 61.14 7.37 -55.96
CA THR A 273 60.14 6.83 -56.91
C THR A 273 60.77 6.33 -58.22
N ALA A 274 61.79 7.04 -58.73
CA ALA A 274 62.51 6.65 -59.95
C ALA A 274 63.27 5.32 -59.78
N VAL A 275 63.96 5.11 -58.65
CA VAL A 275 64.69 3.86 -58.38
C VAL A 275 63.72 2.70 -58.15
N GLN A 276 62.62 2.94 -57.43
CA GLN A 276 61.59 1.92 -57.20
C GLN A 276 60.89 1.48 -58.49
N GLN A 277 60.58 2.43 -59.38
CA GLN A 277 60.02 2.12 -60.71
C GLN A 277 61.03 1.41 -61.60
N ALA A 278 62.31 1.77 -61.53
CA ALA A 278 63.38 1.09 -62.26
C ALA A 278 63.56 -0.36 -61.80
N LEU A 279 63.56 -0.61 -60.48
CA LEU A 279 63.59 -1.95 -59.90
C LEU A 279 62.37 -2.79 -60.35
N ALA A 280 61.17 -2.22 -60.29
CA ALA A 280 59.94 -2.91 -60.73
C ALA A 280 59.96 -3.26 -62.23
N THR A 281 60.47 -2.36 -63.08
CA THR A 281 60.51 -2.52 -64.54
C THR A 281 61.66 -3.42 -65.03
N SER A 282 62.72 -3.55 -64.23
CA SER A 282 63.86 -4.42 -64.53
C SER A 282 63.45 -5.90 -64.60
N GLY A 283 62.44 -6.31 -63.82
CA GLY A 283 61.99 -7.70 -63.76
C GLY A 283 62.95 -8.65 -63.03
N ALA A 284 63.97 -8.12 -62.33
CA ALA A 284 64.93 -8.88 -61.52
C ALA A 284 64.32 -9.48 -60.22
N PHE A 285 62.98 -9.51 -60.10
CA PHE A 285 62.24 -9.87 -58.91
C PHE A 285 61.16 -10.93 -59.17
N VAL A 286 61.11 -11.93 -58.28
CA VAL A 286 59.95 -12.80 -58.02
C VAL A 286 59.44 -12.44 -56.63
N GLN A 287 58.16 -12.12 -56.56
CA GLN A 287 57.45 -11.56 -55.40
C GLN A 287 57.24 -12.60 -54.29
N ASP A 288 58.31 -12.98 -53.59
CA ASP A 288 58.24 -13.93 -52.45
C ASP A 288 58.81 -13.38 -51.13
N VAL A 289 59.32 -12.14 -51.10
CA VAL A 289 59.34 -11.36 -49.84
C VAL A 289 58.04 -10.57 -49.85
N ALA A 290 56.95 -11.25 -49.53
CA ALA A 290 55.68 -10.61 -49.32
C ALA A 290 55.90 -9.49 -48.29
N LEU A 291 55.71 -8.23 -48.72
CA LEU A 291 55.10 -7.27 -47.80
C LEU A 291 53.93 -8.01 -47.15
N PRO A 292 53.79 -7.97 -45.81
CA PRO A 292 52.69 -8.64 -45.14
C PRO A 292 51.41 -8.37 -45.94
N PRO A 293 50.61 -9.41 -46.24
CA PRO A 293 49.43 -9.24 -47.07
C PRO A 293 48.63 -8.05 -46.54
N ASP A 294 48.25 -7.13 -47.43
CA ASP A 294 47.28 -6.07 -47.13
C ASP A 294 46.02 -6.77 -46.57
N LEU A 295 45.95 -6.92 -45.26
CA LEU A 295 44.84 -7.52 -44.54
C LEU A 295 44.39 -6.54 -43.46
N ASP A 296 43.57 -5.61 -43.94
CA ASP A 296 42.14 -5.64 -43.65
C ASP A 296 41.45 -4.75 -44.69
N THR A 297 40.94 -5.32 -45.79
CA THR A 297 40.13 -4.59 -46.81
C THR A 297 38.82 -3.99 -46.26
N ASN A 298 38.57 -4.14 -44.96
CA ASN A 298 37.42 -3.60 -44.24
C ASN A 298 37.73 -2.29 -43.47
N LEU A 299 39.00 -1.90 -43.33
CA LEU A 299 39.36 -0.64 -42.67
C LEU A 299 39.28 0.53 -43.65
N THR A 300 38.50 1.55 -43.30
CA THR A 300 38.33 2.73 -44.14
C THR A 300 39.53 3.66 -43.95
N SER A 301 40.39 3.75 -44.96
CA SER A 301 41.44 4.77 -45.02
C SER A 301 40.84 6.16 -45.21
N ARG A 302 41.18 7.09 -44.32
CA ARG A 302 40.71 8.48 -44.32
C ARG A 302 41.89 9.45 -44.22
N PRO A 303 42.60 9.73 -45.32
CA PRO A 303 43.79 10.58 -45.31
C PRO A 303 43.47 12.07 -45.05
N GLU A 304 42.24 12.51 -45.38
CA GLU A 304 41.79 13.89 -45.20
C GLU A 304 41.45 14.20 -43.73
N SER A 305 41.62 15.47 -43.32
CA SER A 305 41.17 15.97 -42.02
C SER A 305 39.65 15.94 -41.92
N LEU A 306 39.13 15.51 -40.78
CA LEU A 306 37.68 15.48 -40.54
C LEU A 306 37.11 16.91 -40.47
N SER A 307 35.91 17.09 -41.01
CA SER A 307 35.15 18.32 -40.80
C SER A 307 34.66 18.41 -39.34
N ALA A 308 34.34 19.62 -38.87
CA ALA A 308 33.81 19.82 -37.52
C ALA A 308 32.59 18.93 -37.21
N SER A 309 31.67 18.74 -38.16
CA SER A 309 30.49 17.87 -37.98
C SER A 309 30.83 16.39 -37.86
N GLU A 310 31.86 15.92 -38.56
CA GLU A 310 32.33 14.54 -38.46
C GLU A 310 33.08 14.28 -37.14
N LEU A 311 33.82 15.27 -36.64
CA LEU A 311 34.44 15.21 -35.32
C LEU A 311 33.38 15.13 -34.22
N ILE A 312 32.36 15.98 -34.27
CA ILE A 312 31.22 15.93 -33.35
C ILE A 312 30.58 14.54 -33.38
N SER A 313 30.26 14.01 -34.57
CA SER A 313 29.66 12.69 -34.72
C SER A 313 30.54 11.56 -34.18
N TRP A 314 31.87 11.69 -34.29
CA TRP A 314 32.79 10.70 -33.73
C TRP A 314 32.79 10.74 -32.19
N TYR A 315 32.86 11.92 -31.58
CA TYR A 315 32.78 12.08 -30.12
C TYR A 315 31.44 11.57 -29.58
N GLU A 316 30.32 11.97 -30.19
CA GLU A 316 28.98 11.49 -29.81
C GLU A 316 28.89 9.96 -29.93
N GLY A 317 29.37 9.39 -31.03
CA GLY A 317 29.36 7.94 -31.24
C GLY A 317 30.29 7.20 -30.27
N ARG A 318 31.39 7.80 -29.83
CA ARG A 318 32.26 7.20 -28.81
C ARG A 318 31.62 7.25 -27.43
N VAL A 319 30.98 8.37 -27.07
CA VAL A 319 30.20 8.50 -25.83
C VAL A 319 29.07 7.47 -25.77
N GLU A 320 28.30 7.33 -26.85
CA GLU A 320 27.22 6.33 -26.93
C GLU A 320 27.76 4.91 -26.75
N ARG A 321 28.89 4.57 -27.38
CA ARG A 321 29.53 3.26 -27.19
C ARG A 321 29.91 3.01 -25.74
N ILE A 322 30.56 3.98 -25.08
CA ILE A 322 30.93 3.86 -23.65
C ILE A 322 29.70 3.59 -22.80
N LEU A 323 28.64 4.38 -22.97
CA LEU A 323 27.42 4.25 -22.18
C LEU A 323 26.70 2.92 -22.42
N VAL A 324 26.64 2.44 -23.67
CA VAL A 324 25.96 1.18 -24.02
C VAL A 324 26.77 -0.05 -23.61
N SER A 325 28.10 0.01 -23.66
CA SER A 325 28.95 -1.15 -23.38
C SER A 325 29.36 -1.27 -21.91
N THR A 326 29.66 -0.16 -21.23
CA THR A 326 30.17 -0.16 -19.85
C THR A 326 29.24 0.52 -18.85
N GLY A 327 28.37 1.43 -19.30
CA GLY A 327 27.53 2.24 -18.42
C GLY A 327 28.29 3.31 -17.61
N LEU A 328 29.60 3.47 -17.83
CA LEU A 328 30.46 4.38 -17.07
C LEU A 328 30.24 5.84 -17.51
N THR A 329 29.35 6.55 -16.81
CA THR A 329 28.94 7.92 -17.15
C THR A 329 30.03 8.96 -16.91
N ASP A 330 30.91 8.72 -15.95
CA ASP A 330 32.08 9.54 -15.61
C ASP A 330 33.15 9.49 -16.72
N VAL A 331 33.44 8.30 -17.26
CA VAL A 331 34.36 8.13 -18.39
C VAL A 331 33.82 8.86 -19.64
N ALA A 332 32.52 8.71 -19.91
CA ALA A 332 31.84 9.45 -20.97
C ALA A 332 31.90 10.97 -20.75
N LEU A 333 31.68 11.44 -19.52
CA LEU A 333 31.76 12.86 -19.16
C LEU A 333 33.17 13.41 -19.36
N ALA A 334 34.21 12.69 -18.91
CA ALA A 334 35.60 13.08 -19.08
C ALA A 334 35.98 13.24 -20.57
N LEU A 335 35.44 12.37 -21.43
CA LEU A 335 35.67 12.44 -22.88
C LEU A 335 35.04 13.71 -23.48
N VAL A 336 33.80 14.02 -23.08
CA VAL A 336 33.09 15.21 -23.53
C VAL A 336 33.75 16.50 -23.02
N GLN A 337 34.16 16.53 -21.74
CA GLN A 337 34.90 17.66 -21.18
C GLN A 337 36.22 17.91 -21.91
N HIS A 338 36.93 16.83 -22.25
CA HIS A 338 38.12 16.94 -23.08
C HIS A 338 37.78 17.48 -24.48
N GLY A 339 36.76 16.94 -25.16
CA GLY A 339 36.31 17.43 -26.47
C GLY A 339 35.94 18.93 -26.45
N GLY A 340 35.25 19.38 -25.39
CA GLY A 340 34.97 20.80 -25.16
C GLY A 340 36.24 21.64 -25.00
N SER A 341 37.25 21.13 -24.28
CA SER A 341 38.56 21.80 -24.15
C SER A 341 39.32 21.94 -25.47
N GLN A 342 39.05 21.05 -26.43
CA GLN A 342 39.61 21.06 -27.78
C GLN A 342 38.77 21.88 -28.77
N GLY A 343 37.76 22.63 -28.30
CA GLY A 343 36.96 23.54 -29.11
C GLY A 343 35.86 22.87 -29.93
N ILE A 344 35.49 21.62 -29.63
CA ILE A 344 34.46 20.90 -30.37
C ILE A 344 33.06 21.44 -30.01
N PRO A 345 32.28 21.96 -30.99
CA PRO A 345 30.97 22.53 -30.74
C PRO A 345 29.96 21.52 -30.17
N GLY A 346 29.06 21.98 -29.31
CA GLY A 346 27.94 21.17 -28.78
C GLY A 346 28.30 20.24 -27.61
N MET A 347 29.59 20.11 -27.27
CA MET A 347 30.04 19.29 -26.14
C MET A 347 29.55 19.83 -24.78
N ASP A 348 29.32 21.14 -24.65
CA ASP A 348 28.87 21.76 -23.40
C ASP A 348 27.49 21.22 -22.95
N GLU A 349 26.52 21.16 -23.87
CA GLU A 349 25.17 20.67 -23.56
C GLU A 349 25.18 19.18 -23.21
N MET A 350 25.96 18.37 -23.93
CA MET A 350 26.12 16.95 -23.64
C MET A 350 26.85 16.74 -22.30
N GLY A 351 27.84 17.57 -22.00
CA GLY A 351 28.59 17.54 -20.74
C GLY A 351 27.70 17.88 -19.55
N GLU A 352 26.80 18.87 -19.68
CA GLU A 352 25.79 19.17 -18.67
C GLU A 352 24.86 17.96 -18.42
N GLU A 353 24.36 17.29 -19.47
CA GLU A 353 23.51 16.10 -19.34
C GLU A 353 24.24 14.95 -18.64
N LEU A 354 25.45 14.63 -19.07
CA LEU A 354 26.26 13.55 -18.50
C LEU A 354 26.66 13.85 -17.06
N ASN A 355 26.94 15.12 -16.74
CA ASN A 355 27.24 15.52 -15.37
C ASN A 355 26.03 15.29 -14.45
N LEU A 356 24.83 15.72 -14.87
CA LEU A 356 23.61 15.49 -14.09
C LEU A 356 23.28 13.99 -13.94
N LEU A 357 23.41 13.22 -15.03
CA LEU A 357 23.22 11.77 -15.00
C LEU A 357 24.26 11.08 -14.10
N SER A 358 25.53 11.49 -14.15
CA SER A 358 26.59 10.97 -13.28
C SER A 358 26.28 11.20 -11.80
N ARG A 359 25.64 12.33 -11.45
CA ARG A 359 25.15 12.55 -10.08
C ARG A 359 24.03 11.58 -9.72
N LEU A 360 23.14 11.25 -10.66
CA LEU A 360 22.09 10.28 -10.38
C LEU A 360 22.70 8.89 -10.18
N VAL A 361 23.62 8.46 -11.04
CA VAL A 361 24.19 7.11 -11.00
C VAL A 361 25.12 6.88 -9.80
N TYR A 362 25.97 7.86 -9.45
CA TYR A 362 27.00 7.67 -8.43
C TYR A 362 26.75 8.43 -7.11
N ASP A 363 26.12 9.60 -7.16
CA ASP A 363 25.90 10.42 -5.96
C ASP A 363 24.56 10.13 -5.26
N ALA A 364 23.54 9.64 -5.99
CA ALA A 364 22.29 9.21 -5.41
C ALA A 364 22.49 7.84 -4.74
N ARG A 365 21.91 7.66 -3.56
CA ARG A 365 22.03 6.39 -2.83
C ARG A 365 21.20 5.34 -3.53
N PHE A 366 21.78 4.19 -3.83
CA PHE A 366 21.05 2.97 -4.17
C PHE A 366 21.40 1.93 -3.12
N GLU A 367 20.40 1.23 -2.58
CA GLU A 367 20.67 0.05 -1.77
C GLU A 367 21.06 -1.11 -2.70
N ASP A 368 22.12 -1.86 -2.35
CA ASP A 368 22.76 -2.86 -3.22
C ASP A 368 21.80 -3.96 -3.73
N GLU A 369 20.60 -4.11 -3.15
CA GLU A 369 19.62 -5.15 -3.49
C GLU A 369 18.65 -4.77 -4.64
N GLU A 370 18.55 -3.49 -5.04
CA GLU A 370 17.66 -3.01 -6.12
C GLU A 370 18.40 -2.46 -7.36
N ALA A 371 19.66 -2.88 -7.56
CA ALA A 371 20.55 -2.47 -8.67
C ALA A 371 20.11 -2.90 -10.09
N ASP A 372 18.84 -3.30 -10.27
CA ASP A 372 18.27 -3.72 -11.56
C ASP A 372 17.77 -2.55 -12.43
N GLU A 373 17.74 -1.31 -11.91
CA GLU A 373 17.35 -0.13 -12.70
C GLU A 373 18.53 0.39 -13.55
N GLU A 374 18.56 -0.02 -14.82
CA GLU A 374 19.53 0.50 -15.79
C GLU A 374 19.25 1.97 -16.15
N TRP A 375 20.21 2.86 -15.85
CA TRP A 375 20.17 4.28 -16.17
C TRP A 375 20.91 4.59 -17.47
N THR A 376 20.16 4.67 -18.57
CA THR A 376 20.72 5.06 -19.88
C THR A 376 20.54 6.55 -20.17
N LEU A 377 21.44 7.13 -20.97
CA LEU A 377 21.32 8.53 -21.41
C LEU A 377 20.03 8.78 -22.22
N GLN A 378 19.56 7.78 -22.98
CA GLN A 378 18.31 7.89 -23.71
C GLN A 378 17.10 7.96 -22.77
N ARG A 379 17.06 7.11 -21.73
CA ARG A 379 16.03 7.16 -20.68
C ARG A 379 16.07 8.52 -19.98
N TRP A 380 17.26 8.96 -19.58
CA TRP A 380 17.48 10.26 -18.93
C TRP A 380 16.90 11.43 -19.74
N LYS A 381 17.25 11.54 -21.02
CA LYS A 381 16.75 12.60 -21.90
C LYS A 381 15.23 12.55 -22.14
N ALA A 382 14.61 11.38 -21.99
CA ALA A 382 13.17 11.20 -22.17
C ALA A 382 12.35 11.50 -20.90
N MET A 383 13.00 11.61 -19.73
CA MET A 383 12.31 11.90 -18.48
C MET A 383 11.82 13.33 -18.43
N ASP A 384 10.63 13.51 -17.87
CA ASP A 384 10.17 14.83 -17.49
C ASP A 384 10.89 15.33 -16.22
N PRO A 385 11.00 16.66 -16.01
CA PRO A 385 11.71 17.20 -14.87
C PRO A 385 11.17 16.75 -13.49
N THR A 386 9.87 16.45 -13.37
CA THR A 386 9.29 16.02 -12.09
C THR A 386 9.72 14.59 -11.75
N THR A 387 9.81 13.73 -12.76
CA THR A 387 10.31 12.37 -12.64
C THR A 387 11.81 12.37 -12.30
N VAL A 388 12.60 13.30 -12.84
CA VAL A 388 14.02 13.45 -12.47
C VAL A 388 14.18 13.83 -11.00
N VAL A 389 13.41 14.80 -10.49
CA VAL A 389 13.43 15.17 -9.06
C VAL A 389 13.07 13.98 -8.17
N ARG A 390 12.06 13.20 -8.56
CA ARG A 390 11.69 11.97 -7.84
C ARG A 390 12.78 10.90 -7.90
N ALA A 391 13.45 10.73 -9.04
CA ALA A 391 14.54 9.77 -9.19
C ALA A 391 15.71 10.11 -8.25
N TYR A 392 16.10 11.39 -8.15
CA TYR A 392 17.15 11.81 -7.21
C TYR A 392 16.81 11.56 -5.74
N LEU A 393 15.52 11.55 -5.39
CA LEU A 393 15.05 11.43 -4.00
C LEU A 393 14.43 10.05 -3.70
N ALA A 394 14.49 9.10 -4.64
CA ALA A 394 13.79 7.82 -4.54
C ALA A 394 14.22 6.99 -3.32
N HIS A 395 15.50 7.07 -2.96
CA HIS A 395 16.10 6.35 -1.83
C HIS A 395 16.51 7.30 -0.69
N SER A 396 16.01 8.53 -0.69
CA SER A 396 16.23 9.44 0.45
C SER A 396 15.45 8.95 1.67
N THR A 397 16.01 9.18 2.87
CA THR A 397 15.28 8.99 4.13
C THR A 397 14.81 10.33 4.69
N PRO A 398 13.91 10.36 5.69
CA PRO A 398 13.50 11.61 6.33
C PRO A 398 14.67 12.43 6.88
N GLU A 399 15.76 11.78 7.29
CA GLU A 399 16.96 12.46 7.81
C GLU A 399 17.84 13.05 6.71
N THR A 400 17.86 12.45 5.51
CA THR A 400 18.76 12.88 4.42
C THR A 400 18.09 13.69 3.34
N VAL A 401 16.77 13.62 3.18
CA VAL A 401 16.03 14.28 2.09
C VAL A 401 16.39 15.76 1.94
N ALA A 402 16.55 16.50 3.03
CA ALA A 402 16.92 17.91 2.99
C ALA A 402 18.35 18.13 2.44
N ALA A 403 19.30 17.27 2.80
CA ALA A 403 20.66 17.32 2.28
C ALA A 403 20.72 16.86 0.82
N ASP A 404 19.96 15.83 0.47
CA ASP A 404 19.86 15.29 -0.89
C ASP A 404 19.22 16.31 -1.84
N ILE A 405 18.22 17.08 -1.40
CA ILE A 405 17.67 18.20 -2.17
C ILE A 405 18.78 19.21 -2.48
N HIS A 406 19.56 19.64 -1.48
CA HIS A 406 20.66 20.58 -1.69
C HIS A 406 21.77 20.03 -2.60
N LYS A 407 22.14 18.76 -2.43
CA LYS A 407 23.23 18.11 -3.17
C LYS A 407 22.82 17.75 -4.60
N LEU A 408 21.60 17.27 -4.83
CA LEU A 408 21.19 16.65 -6.10
C LEU A 408 20.17 17.50 -6.86
N VAL A 409 19.10 17.91 -6.19
CA VAL A 409 17.97 18.60 -6.84
C VAL A 409 18.29 20.07 -7.14
N MET A 410 18.92 20.79 -6.22
CA MET A 410 19.24 22.22 -6.43
C MET A 410 20.15 22.46 -7.65
N PRO A 411 21.27 21.70 -7.84
CA PRO A 411 22.07 21.84 -9.05
C PRO A 411 21.29 21.51 -10.33
N TYR A 412 20.42 20.50 -10.29
CA TYR A 412 19.56 20.15 -11.43
C TYR A 412 18.62 21.30 -11.81
N LEU A 413 17.91 21.89 -10.83
CA LEU A 413 17.00 23.01 -11.07
C LEU A 413 17.73 24.24 -11.61
N PHE A 414 18.95 24.53 -11.12
CA PHE A 414 19.78 25.62 -11.63
C PHE A 414 20.16 25.41 -13.10
N VAL A 415 20.54 24.19 -13.49
CA VAL A 415 20.84 23.87 -14.89
C VAL A 415 19.61 24.03 -15.78
N LEU A 416 18.43 23.62 -15.32
CA LEU A 416 17.19 23.81 -16.07
C LEU A 416 16.85 25.29 -16.29
N GLU A 417 17.00 26.14 -15.25
CA GLU A 417 16.80 27.58 -15.35
C GLU A 417 17.79 28.21 -16.33
N ALA A 418 19.09 27.90 -16.20
CA ALA A 418 20.12 28.40 -17.09
C ALA A 418 19.89 27.98 -18.56
N ARG A 419 19.41 26.76 -18.80
CA ARG A 419 19.02 26.29 -20.14
C ARG A 419 17.82 27.06 -20.70
N ALA A 420 16.81 27.28 -19.87
CA ALA A 420 15.62 28.05 -20.25
C ALA A 420 16.02 29.49 -20.66
N GLU A 421 16.91 30.13 -19.89
CA GLU A 421 17.48 31.44 -20.22
C GLU A 421 18.26 31.44 -21.54
N ARG A 422 19.18 30.48 -21.74
CA ARG A 422 19.96 30.34 -22.99
C ARG A 422 19.08 30.13 -24.21
N SER A 423 17.97 29.39 -24.06
CA SER A 423 17.00 29.14 -25.14
C SER A 423 16.08 30.33 -25.45
N GLY A 424 16.16 31.42 -24.66
CA GLY A 424 15.32 32.61 -24.81
C GLY A 424 13.93 32.51 -24.19
N ASN A 425 13.67 31.47 -23.39
CA ASN A 425 12.38 31.24 -22.70
C ASN A 425 12.60 31.15 -21.18
N PRO A 426 12.98 32.24 -20.49
CA PRO A 426 13.22 32.20 -19.04
C PRO A 426 11.93 31.85 -18.28
N ASP A 427 12.00 30.83 -17.42
CA ASP A 427 10.93 30.44 -16.50
C ASP A 427 11.39 30.61 -15.04
N PRO A 428 11.17 31.78 -14.41
CA PRO A 428 11.59 32.02 -13.03
C PRO A 428 10.79 31.19 -12.01
N SER A 429 9.70 30.54 -12.44
CA SER A 429 8.86 29.70 -11.57
C SER A 429 9.24 28.23 -11.59
N ILE A 430 10.22 27.82 -12.41
CA ILE A 430 10.59 26.41 -12.56
C ILE A 430 11.07 25.79 -11.25
N PHE A 431 11.83 26.57 -10.48
CA PHE A 431 12.39 26.17 -9.21
C PHE A 431 11.28 25.88 -8.18
N THR A 432 10.40 26.85 -7.97
CA THR A 432 9.31 26.72 -7.00
C THR A 432 8.32 25.66 -7.46
N ARG A 433 7.90 25.68 -8.72
CA ARG A 433 6.91 24.73 -9.26
C ARG A 433 7.33 23.27 -9.10
N LEU A 434 8.56 22.90 -9.47
CA LEU A 434 9.02 21.50 -9.41
C LEU A 434 9.23 21.02 -7.96
N LEU A 435 9.73 21.90 -7.09
CA LEU A 435 9.91 21.59 -5.68
C LEU A 435 8.56 21.48 -4.94
N ASP A 436 7.64 22.42 -5.18
CA ASP A 436 6.28 22.41 -4.64
C ASP A 436 5.53 21.14 -5.06
N GLU A 437 5.65 20.73 -6.32
CA GLU A 437 5.03 19.51 -6.85
C GLU A 437 5.56 18.24 -6.17
N TYR A 438 6.86 18.18 -5.89
CA TYR A 438 7.44 17.10 -5.09
C TYR A 438 6.88 17.11 -3.66
N ILE A 439 6.95 18.25 -2.96
CA ILE A 439 6.48 18.40 -1.57
C ILE A 439 5.00 17.98 -1.42
N LEU A 440 4.15 18.37 -2.36
CA LEU A 440 2.72 18.05 -2.35
C LEU A 440 2.41 16.56 -2.59
N SER A 441 3.36 15.80 -3.16
CA SER A 441 3.20 14.36 -3.42
C SER A 441 4.00 13.47 -2.45
N ALA A 442 4.88 14.07 -1.64
CA ALA A 442 5.75 13.36 -0.70
C ALA A 442 5.00 12.89 0.57
N PRO A 443 5.48 11.83 1.25
CA PRO A 443 4.98 11.43 2.58
C PRO A 443 5.18 12.53 3.63
N LEU A 444 4.30 12.60 4.63
CA LEU A 444 4.35 13.66 5.66
C LEU A 444 5.67 13.73 6.42
N GLU A 445 6.35 12.61 6.66
CA GLU A 445 7.66 12.58 7.32
C GLU A 445 8.74 13.31 6.49
N PHE A 446 8.71 13.16 5.16
CA PHE A 446 9.61 13.86 4.25
C PHE A 446 9.26 15.34 4.19
N VAL A 447 7.97 15.66 4.17
CA VAL A 447 7.49 17.04 4.24
C VAL A 447 7.97 17.70 5.54
N ALA A 448 7.84 17.04 6.69
CA ALA A 448 8.32 17.56 7.97
C ALA A 448 9.82 17.88 7.93
N ALA A 449 10.65 16.97 7.43
CA ALA A 449 12.09 17.20 7.30
C ALA A 449 12.44 18.38 6.38
N ILE A 450 11.73 18.53 5.25
CA ILE A 450 11.91 19.66 4.34
C ILE A 450 11.51 20.98 5.01
N PHE A 451 10.43 20.97 5.79
CA PHE A 451 9.97 22.13 6.55
C PHE A 451 10.94 22.51 7.68
N GLU A 452 11.54 21.54 8.36
CA GLU A 452 12.58 21.79 9.36
C GLU A 452 13.81 22.46 8.75
N ALA A 453 14.23 22.02 7.57
CA ALA A 453 15.31 22.63 6.80
C ALA A 453 14.89 23.97 6.13
N SER A 454 13.64 24.38 6.27
CA SER A 454 13.09 25.62 5.70
C SER A 454 12.63 26.64 6.74
N LYS A 455 12.90 26.38 8.03
CA LYS A 455 12.49 27.27 9.14
C LYS A 455 12.88 28.73 8.86
N PRO A 456 11.97 29.70 9.08
CA PRO A 456 12.26 31.13 8.88
C PRO A 456 13.39 31.68 9.77
N THR A 457 13.71 30.99 10.86
CA THR A 457 14.84 31.32 11.76
C THR A 457 16.22 31.01 11.14
N LEU A 458 16.26 30.21 10.07
CA LEU A 458 17.49 29.87 9.37
C LEU A 458 17.87 30.96 8.35
N PRO A 459 19.18 31.15 8.06
CA PRO A 459 19.61 32.02 6.98
C PRO A 459 18.99 31.62 5.64
N ALA A 460 18.56 32.60 4.83
CA ALA A 460 17.89 32.36 3.55
C ALA A 460 18.70 31.49 2.55
N ALA A 461 20.03 31.43 2.68
CA ALA A 461 20.89 30.58 1.85
C ALA A 461 20.80 29.09 2.17
N HIS A 462 20.40 28.71 3.40
CA HIS A 462 20.26 27.32 3.84
C HIS A 462 18.81 26.82 3.75
N ARG A 463 17.86 27.70 3.42
CA ARG A 463 16.45 27.37 3.32
C ARG A 463 16.14 26.73 1.97
N ILE A 464 15.47 25.59 2.00
CA ILE A 464 14.92 24.93 0.80
C ILE A 464 13.76 25.78 0.25
N ILE A 465 12.78 26.07 1.11
CA ILE A 465 11.68 27.00 0.79
C ILE A 465 12.06 28.39 1.32
N LYS A 466 12.34 29.31 0.41
CA LYS A 466 12.81 30.67 0.72
C LYS A 466 11.69 31.64 1.10
N ASP A 467 10.51 31.47 0.52
CA ASP A 467 9.37 32.35 0.71
C ASP A 467 8.46 31.84 1.84
N ASP A 468 8.18 32.70 2.80
CA ASP A 468 7.37 32.40 3.99
C ASP A 468 5.89 32.21 3.63
N GLU A 469 5.38 32.95 2.64
CA GLU A 469 3.99 32.79 2.18
C GLU A 469 3.81 31.44 1.48
N ASN A 470 4.70 31.08 0.55
CA ASN A 470 4.67 29.76 -0.10
C ASN A 470 4.81 28.61 0.90
N MET A 471 5.64 28.76 1.93
CA MET A 471 5.78 27.74 2.99
C MET A 471 4.44 27.48 3.69
N ALA A 472 3.68 28.53 4.04
CA ALA A 472 2.36 28.37 4.63
C ALA A 472 1.32 27.81 3.64
N HIS A 473 1.36 28.22 2.37
CA HIS A 473 0.50 27.66 1.32
C HIS A 473 0.69 26.14 1.20
N LEU A 474 1.94 25.68 1.15
CA LEU A 474 2.29 24.27 1.07
C LEU A 474 1.88 23.50 2.33
N ALA A 475 2.14 24.05 3.52
CA ALA A 475 1.77 23.41 4.78
C ALA A 475 0.25 23.16 4.87
N LEU A 476 -0.54 24.20 4.63
CA LEU A 476 -2.00 24.11 4.63
C LEU A 476 -2.50 23.10 3.59
N SER A 477 -1.88 23.08 2.40
CA SER A 477 -2.22 22.15 1.32
C SER A 477 -1.91 20.70 1.66
N CYS A 478 -0.72 20.42 2.22
CA CYS A 478 -0.30 19.07 2.61
C CYS A 478 -1.12 18.56 3.80
N LEU A 479 -1.34 19.38 4.82
CA LEU A 479 -2.03 18.98 6.05
C LEU A 479 -3.53 18.75 5.82
N TYR A 480 -4.25 19.69 5.22
CA TYR A 480 -5.67 19.49 4.88
C TYR A 480 -5.88 18.53 3.70
N GLY A 481 -4.86 18.31 2.89
CA GLY A 481 -4.83 17.32 1.82
C GLY A 481 -4.58 15.89 2.31
N SER A 482 -4.06 15.71 3.52
CA SER A 482 -3.76 14.40 4.11
C SER A 482 -5.02 13.70 4.65
N ASP A 483 -5.07 12.38 4.47
CA ASP A 483 -6.10 11.50 5.04
C ASP A 483 -5.55 10.66 6.22
N LYS A 484 -4.33 10.96 6.69
CA LYS A 484 -3.69 10.26 7.81
C LYS A 484 -4.39 10.60 9.13
N LEU A 485 -4.55 9.59 9.99
CA LEU A 485 -5.31 9.68 11.25
C LEU A 485 -4.46 9.50 12.51
N ASN A 486 -3.18 9.15 12.33
CA ASN A 486 -2.27 8.70 13.37
C ASN A 486 -0.93 9.47 13.39
N GLU A 487 -0.65 10.28 12.38
CA GLU A 487 0.61 11.03 12.23
C GLU A 487 0.53 12.44 12.84
N TRP A 488 -0.21 12.60 13.95
CA TRP A 488 -0.38 13.90 14.62
C TRP A 488 0.94 14.56 15.05
N PRO A 489 1.92 13.83 15.64
CA PRO A 489 3.20 14.44 16.00
C PRO A 489 3.93 15.04 14.80
N THR A 490 3.90 14.36 13.64
CA THR A 490 4.51 14.85 12.40
C THR A 490 3.77 16.07 11.84
N MET A 491 2.44 16.10 11.93
CA MET A 491 1.64 17.27 11.53
C MET A 491 1.94 18.49 12.42
N SER A 492 2.05 18.28 13.74
CA SER A 492 2.41 19.32 14.71
C SER A 492 3.85 19.82 14.49
N GLN A 493 4.79 18.92 14.15
CA GLN A 493 6.16 19.28 13.77
C GLN A 493 6.21 20.15 12.51
N ILE A 494 5.39 19.85 11.49
CA ILE A 494 5.26 20.72 10.30
C ILE A 494 4.76 22.11 10.71
N PHE A 495 3.74 22.16 11.58
CA PHE A 495 3.15 23.41 12.07
C PHE A 495 4.17 24.27 12.86
N GLU A 496 4.98 23.66 13.73
CA GLU A 496 6.02 24.35 14.50
C GLU A 496 7.12 25.00 13.63
N CYS A 497 7.26 24.57 12.38
CA CYS A 497 8.23 25.14 11.45
C CYS A 497 7.74 26.40 10.72
N LEU A 498 6.45 26.74 10.85
CA LEU A 498 5.80 27.80 10.06
C LEU A 498 6.15 29.21 10.53
N PRO A 499 6.10 30.21 9.63
CA PRO A 499 6.34 31.60 9.98
C PRO A 499 5.29 32.14 10.95
N ALA A 500 5.74 32.93 11.91
CA ALA A 500 4.88 33.75 12.75
C ALA A 500 4.82 35.16 12.18
N TRP A 501 3.61 35.63 11.83
CA TRP A 501 3.40 37.02 11.41
C TRP A 501 2.89 37.86 12.59
N ASP A 502 3.58 38.96 12.88
CA ASP A 502 3.16 39.91 13.91
C ASP A 502 1.83 40.57 13.50
N SER A 503 0.73 40.05 14.04
CA SER A 503 -0.63 40.51 13.77
C SER A 503 -0.93 41.78 14.57
N ASN A 504 -0.34 42.91 14.18
CA ASN A 504 -0.46 44.18 14.90
C ASN A 504 -1.74 44.99 14.59
N GLU A 505 -2.68 44.46 13.81
CA GLU A 505 -3.91 45.17 13.46
C GLU A 505 -5.18 44.40 13.85
N SER A 506 -5.81 44.87 14.93
CA SER A 506 -7.18 44.54 15.34
C SER A 506 -8.18 45.22 14.39
N ASN A 507 -8.26 44.75 13.14
CA ASN A 507 -9.37 45.10 12.25
C ASN A 507 -10.41 43.99 12.30
N GLU A 508 -11.55 44.25 12.95
CA GLU A 508 -12.71 43.33 13.03
C GLU A 508 -13.19 42.88 11.64
N ASP A 509 -13.00 43.72 10.60
CA ASP A 509 -13.34 43.41 9.21
C ASP A 509 -12.52 42.23 8.62
N LEU A 510 -11.28 42.02 9.07
CA LEU A 510 -10.41 40.91 8.61
C LEU A 510 -10.86 39.56 9.18
N ALA A 511 -11.47 39.56 10.37
CA ALA A 511 -11.99 38.33 10.97
C ALA A 511 -13.17 37.79 10.16
N ASP A 512 -14.08 38.66 9.71
CA ASP A 512 -15.24 38.27 8.88
C ASP A 512 -14.82 37.73 7.50
N GLU A 513 -13.75 38.26 6.93
CA GLU A 513 -13.17 37.72 5.68
C GLU A 513 -12.57 36.33 5.89
N ALA A 514 -11.83 36.11 6.98
CA ALA A 514 -11.25 34.81 7.30
C ALA A 514 -12.32 33.74 7.61
N HIS A 515 -13.41 34.07 8.29
CA HIS A 515 -14.50 33.11 8.50
C HIS A 515 -15.18 32.71 7.17
N LYS A 516 -15.26 33.63 6.21
CA LYS A 516 -15.73 33.34 4.85
C LYS A 516 -14.73 32.47 4.08
N THR A 517 -13.41 32.66 4.24
CA THR A 517 -12.40 31.82 3.58
C THR A 517 -12.38 30.39 4.15
N ILE A 518 -12.58 30.22 5.46
CA ILE A 518 -12.69 28.89 6.07
C ILE A 518 -13.98 28.18 5.62
N ALA A 519 -15.10 28.90 5.56
CA ALA A 519 -16.35 28.34 5.06
C ALA A 519 -16.27 27.96 3.57
N SER A 520 -15.61 28.78 2.74
CA SER A 520 -15.39 28.46 1.32
C SER A 520 -14.40 27.30 1.14
N LEU A 521 -13.38 27.20 1.99
CA LEU A 521 -12.46 26.07 2.04
C LEU A 521 -13.18 24.77 2.44
N GLY A 522 -14.05 24.81 3.46
CA GLY A 522 -14.89 23.67 3.84
C GLY A 522 -15.76 23.19 2.67
N ALA A 523 -16.42 24.11 1.96
CA ALA A 523 -17.18 23.79 0.74
C ALA A 523 -16.29 23.23 -0.38
N PHE A 524 -15.09 23.77 -0.57
CA PHE A 524 -14.14 23.29 -1.58
C PHE A 524 -13.66 21.85 -1.32
N VAL A 525 -13.46 21.50 -0.05
CA VAL A 525 -12.97 20.18 0.38
C VAL A 525 -14.09 19.14 0.46
N THR A 526 -15.37 19.56 0.49
CA THR A 526 -16.49 18.61 0.46
C THR A 526 -16.56 17.80 -0.84
N PRO A 527 -16.63 16.46 -0.80
CA PRO A 527 -16.71 15.63 -1.99
C PRO A 527 -17.94 15.96 -2.84
N THR A 528 -17.76 16.12 -4.14
CA THR A 528 -18.85 16.33 -5.12
C THR A 528 -18.84 15.25 -6.19
N THR A 529 -19.92 15.12 -6.95
CA THR A 529 -20.01 14.16 -8.07
C THR A 529 -18.95 14.41 -9.16
N ALA A 530 -18.44 15.64 -9.27
CA ALA A 530 -17.37 16.01 -10.20
C ALA A 530 -15.96 15.85 -9.61
N ARG A 531 -15.82 15.94 -8.28
CA ARG A 531 -14.54 15.80 -7.56
C ARG A 531 -14.73 14.95 -6.31
N PRO A 532 -14.44 13.63 -6.39
CA PRO A 532 -14.61 12.74 -5.25
C PRO A 532 -13.54 12.96 -4.17
N ARG A 533 -12.37 13.52 -4.53
CA ARG A 533 -11.26 13.81 -3.60
C ARG A 533 -10.62 15.14 -3.97
N CYS A 534 -10.25 15.92 -2.97
CA CYS A 534 -9.49 17.15 -3.11
C CYS A 534 -8.01 16.84 -2.86
N THR A 535 -7.17 17.03 -3.87
CA THR A 535 -5.73 16.74 -3.76
C THR A 535 -4.98 17.92 -3.11
N PRO A 536 -3.78 17.70 -2.54
CA PRO A 536 -2.93 18.80 -2.07
C PRO A 536 -2.67 19.85 -3.16
N GLN A 537 -2.54 19.43 -4.42
CA GLN A 537 -2.37 20.34 -5.56
C GLN A 537 -3.61 21.24 -5.77
N ASP A 538 -4.82 20.69 -5.65
CA ASP A 538 -6.05 21.49 -5.75
C ASP A 538 -6.14 22.53 -4.62
N LEU A 539 -5.67 22.16 -3.42
CA LEU A 539 -5.62 23.05 -2.26
C LEU A 539 -4.58 24.16 -2.43
N LEU A 540 -3.43 23.85 -3.03
CA LEU A 540 -2.41 24.86 -3.31
C LEU A 540 -2.97 25.96 -4.22
N VAL A 541 -3.76 25.59 -5.24
CA VAL A 541 -4.44 26.56 -6.12
C VAL A 541 -5.41 27.45 -5.34
N PHE A 542 -6.06 26.93 -4.30
CA PHE A 542 -6.94 27.70 -3.43
C PHE A 542 -6.19 28.64 -2.48
N PHE A 543 -5.06 28.19 -1.90
CA PHE A 543 -4.31 28.98 -0.92
C PHE A 543 -3.40 30.04 -1.55
N LYS A 544 -2.86 29.79 -2.76
CA LYS A 544 -1.96 30.71 -3.48
C LYS A 544 -2.42 32.17 -3.59
N PRO A 545 -3.70 32.50 -3.84
CA PRO A 545 -4.17 33.89 -3.89
C PRO A 545 -4.34 34.57 -2.52
N LEU A 546 -4.19 33.86 -1.41
CA LEU A 546 -4.44 34.42 -0.07
C LEU A 546 -3.22 35.20 0.45
N PRO A 547 -3.42 36.42 0.97
CA PRO A 547 -2.33 37.23 1.53
C PRO A 547 -1.89 36.72 2.90
N ALA A 548 -0.69 37.12 3.35
CA ALA A 548 -0.11 36.76 4.64
C ALA A 548 -1.05 36.93 5.84
N THR A 549 -1.90 37.97 5.87
CA THR A 549 -2.87 38.18 6.96
C THR A 549 -3.93 37.09 7.04
N SER A 550 -4.46 36.65 5.88
CA SER A 550 -5.41 35.54 5.80
C SER A 550 -4.73 34.19 6.10
N LEU A 551 -3.47 34.02 5.72
CA LEU A 551 -2.68 32.83 6.03
C LEU A 551 -2.41 32.71 7.51
N SER A 552 -2.00 33.79 8.18
CA SER A 552 -1.83 33.83 9.64
C SER A 552 -3.07 33.31 10.36
N ARG A 553 -4.26 33.81 9.98
CA ARG A 553 -5.53 33.35 10.56
C ARG A 553 -5.86 31.88 10.21
N ALA A 554 -5.50 31.42 9.02
CA ALA A 554 -5.66 30.01 8.65
C ALA A 554 -4.73 29.09 9.45
N LEU A 555 -3.54 29.57 9.85
CA LEU A 555 -2.63 28.88 10.75
C LEU A 555 -3.18 28.83 12.17
N ASP A 556 -3.76 29.91 12.71
CA ASP A 556 -4.44 29.89 14.02
C ASP A 556 -5.56 28.82 14.06
N VAL A 557 -6.30 28.69 12.96
CA VAL A 557 -7.39 27.70 12.83
C VAL A 557 -6.83 26.28 12.73
N LEU A 558 -5.73 26.11 11.99
CA LEU A 558 -5.03 24.84 11.90
C LEU A 558 -4.53 24.38 13.27
N ASP A 559 -3.99 25.28 14.10
CA ASP A 559 -3.54 24.97 15.46
C ASP A 559 -4.69 24.37 16.30
N VAL A 560 -5.86 25.03 16.29
CA VAL A 560 -7.07 24.54 16.97
C VAL A 560 -7.52 23.18 16.41
N HIS A 561 -7.40 22.95 15.11
CA HIS A 561 -7.74 21.67 14.48
C HIS A 561 -6.76 20.56 14.84
N LEU A 562 -5.45 20.85 14.92
CA LEU A 562 -4.42 19.91 15.34
C LEU A 562 -4.64 19.50 16.79
N GLU A 563 -4.83 20.47 17.70
CA GLU A 563 -5.14 20.21 19.09
C GLU A 563 -6.43 19.38 19.25
N SER A 564 -7.49 19.77 18.53
CA SER A 564 -8.76 19.04 18.55
C SER A 564 -8.61 17.61 18.03
N GLY A 565 -7.80 17.43 16.98
CA GLY A 565 -7.50 16.14 16.37
C GLY A 565 -6.68 15.22 17.26
N GLU A 566 -5.69 15.75 17.96
CA GLU A 566 -4.91 15.02 18.97
C GLU A 566 -5.79 14.53 20.12
N ILE A 567 -6.70 15.37 20.62
CA ILE A 567 -7.67 14.99 21.65
C ILE A 567 -8.57 13.85 21.14
N LEU A 568 -9.12 13.97 19.94
CA LEU A 568 -9.96 12.94 19.34
C LEU A 568 -9.21 11.61 19.13
N SER A 569 -7.94 11.68 18.71
CA SER A 569 -7.07 10.52 18.53
C SER A 569 -6.72 9.84 19.85
N ARG A 570 -6.45 10.62 20.91
CA ARG A 570 -6.18 10.11 22.27
C ARG A 570 -7.32 9.21 22.77
N TRP A 571 -8.56 9.56 22.47
CA TRP A 571 -9.73 8.77 22.84
C TRP A 571 -10.16 7.72 21.81
N SER A 572 -9.29 7.35 20.85
CA SER A 572 -9.56 6.35 19.81
C SER A 572 -10.71 6.70 18.86
N VAL A 573 -10.98 8.00 18.64
CA VAL A 573 -11.98 8.48 17.67
C VAL A 573 -11.35 9.52 16.72
N PRO A 574 -10.26 9.18 15.99
CA PRO A 574 -9.55 10.14 15.17
C PRO A 574 -10.44 10.64 14.00
N ALA A 575 -10.27 11.90 13.65
CA ALA A 575 -10.89 12.54 12.50
C ALA A 575 -9.80 13.13 11.59
N PRO A 576 -9.92 13.04 10.26
CA PRO A 576 -8.96 13.67 9.37
C PRO A 576 -9.08 15.19 9.47
N LEU A 577 -8.00 15.95 9.27
CA LEU A 577 -8.02 17.42 9.40
C LEU A 577 -9.09 18.10 8.54
N ARG A 578 -9.36 17.55 7.35
CA ARG A 578 -10.44 18.04 6.49
C ARG A 578 -11.83 17.97 7.12
N TRP A 579 -12.06 17.05 8.06
CA TRP A 579 -13.35 16.88 8.71
C TRP A 579 -13.73 18.14 9.49
N PHE A 580 -12.79 18.78 10.18
CA PHE A 580 -13.06 20.00 10.96
C PHE A 580 -13.57 21.14 10.07
N LEU A 581 -13.01 21.29 8.86
CA LEU A 581 -13.47 22.25 7.87
C LEU A 581 -14.88 21.93 7.37
N GLN A 582 -15.21 20.66 7.18
CA GLN A 582 -16.52 20.20 6.72
C GLN A 582 -17.59 20.31 7.82
N SER A 583 -17.21 20.06 9.07
CA SER A 583 -18.11 20.09 10.23
C SER A 583 -18.26 21.48 10.84
N ALA A 584 -17.47 22.47 10.44
CA ALA A 584 -17.46 23.82 11.02
C ALA A 584 -18.87 24.45 11.11
N ASN A 585 -19.71 24.24 10.10
CA ASN A 585 -21.08 24.75 10.02
C ASN A 585 -22.17 23.64 10.13
N ASP A 586 -21.81 22.41 10.50
CA ASP A 586 -22.74 21.28 10.62
C ASP A 586 -22.79 20.72 12.04
N GLY A 587 -23.74 21.25 12.83
CA GLY A 587 -23.95 20.80 14.20
C GLY A 587 -24.45 19.35 14.31
N ALA A 588 -25.01 18.76 13.25
CA ALA A 588 -25.40 17.35 13.28
C ALA A 588 -24.18 16.43 13.19
N GLN A 589 -23.20 16.77 12.35
CA GLN A 589 -21.91 16.06 12.27
C GLN A 589 -21.11 16.18 13.57
N GLN A 590 -21.00 17.39 14.13
CA GLN A 590 -20.34 17.61 15.42
C GLN A 590 -20.99 16.78 16.53
N ARG A 591 -22.32 16.79 16.63
CA ARG A 591 -23.08 15.98 17.59
C ARG A 591 -22.85 14.48 17.40
N ALA A 592 -22.81 14.01 16.15
CA ALA A 592 -22.54 12.62 15.85
C ALA A 592 -21.13 12.19 16.30
N TRP A 593 -20.12 13.04 16.07
CA TRP A 593 -18.75 12.77 16.53
C TRP A 593 -18.61 12.86 18.05
N ALA A 594 -19.22 13.85 18.70
CA ALA A 594 -19.29 13.94 20.16
C ALA A 594 -19.97 12.71 20.78
N THR A 595 -21.02 12.18 20.13
CA THR A 595 -21.68 10.94 20.56
C THR A 595 -20.78 9.71 20.39
N ARG A 596 -20.01 9.65 19.30
CA ARG A 596 -19.01 8.58 19.11
C ARG A 596 -17.91 8.65 20.16
N LEU A 597 -17.40 9.84 20.44
CA LEU A 597 -16.42 10.10 21.48
C LEU A 597 -16.93 9.62 22.84
N ALA A 598 -18.12 10.04 23.26
CA ALA A 598 -18.69 9.64 24.55
C ALA A 598 -18.99 8.13 24.68
N ARG A 599 -19.29 7.43 23.58
CA ARG A 599 -19.65 5.99 23.59
C ARG A 599 -18.47 5.05 23.35
N ARG A 600 -17.41 5.50 22.68
CA ARG A 600 -16.27 4.68 22.25
C ARG A 600 -14.94 5.11 22.84
N ALA A 601 -14.93 6.12 23.72
CA ALA A 601 -13.72 6.54 24.41
C ALA A 601 -13.08 5.34 25.15
N GLY A 602 -11.78 5.15 24.93
CA GLY A 602 -10.99 4.02 25.45
C GLY A 602 -10.69 2.90 24.46
N GLY A 603 -11.36 2.86 23.30
CA GLY A 603 -11.13 1.79 22.31
C GLY A 603 -11.49 0.38 22.84
N SER A 604 -11.01 -0.67 22.16
CA SER A 604 -11.18 -2.06 22.64
C SER A 604 -10.19 -2.45 23.74
N ASP A 605 -9.08 -1.72 23.84
CA ASP A 605 -7.90 -2.13 24.60
C ASP A 605 -7.74 -1.36 25.91
N ASP A 606 -8.33 -0.16 26.04
CA ASP A 606 -8.21 0.72 27.23
C ASP A 606 -9.60 1.17 27.75
N GLU A 607 -10.39 0.20 28.23
CA GLU A 607 -11.72 0.50 28.77
C GLU A 607 -11.66 1.43 30.00
N LEU A 608 -12.29 2.62 29.91
CA LEU A 608 -12.31 3.65 30.96
C LEU A 608 -12.85 3.17 32.30
N GLY A 609 -11.99 2.68 33.19
CA GLY A 609 -12.39 2.00 34.41
C GLY A 609 -12.60 2.92 35.62
N THR A 610 -11.92 4.06 35.66
CA THR A 610 -11.85 4.90 36.86
C THR A 610 -12.65 6.20 36.72
N GLN A 611 -13.06 6.79 37.84
CA GLN A 611 -13.70 8.10 37.85
C GLN A 611 -12.81 9.18 37.21
N GLY A 612 -11.48 9.10 37.41
CA GLY A 612 -10.53 10.07 36.86
C GLY A 612 -10.53 10.09 35.33
N ASP A 613 -10.56 8.91 34.69
CA ASP A 613 -10.55 8.80 33.22
C ASP A 613 -11.80 9.46 32.61
N TRP A 614 -12.95 9.30 33.25
CA TRP A 614 -14.21 9.93 32.84
C TRP A 614 -14.23 11.44 33.13
N GLU A 615 -13.60 11.91 34.19
CA GLU A 615 -13.42 13.35 34.44
C GLU A 615 -12.54 13.98 33.34
N TRP A 616 -11.45 13.32 32.94
CA TRP A 616 -10.56 13.78 31.86
C TRP A 616 -11.27 13.83 30.51
N LEU A 617 -12.05 12.79 30.18
CA LEU A 617 -12.88 12.79 28.97
C LEU A 617 -13.87 13.95 28.96
N LEU A 618 -14.51 14.25 30.09
CA LEU A 618 -15.44 15.36 30.20
C LEU A 618 -14.74 16.71 30.02
N GLU A 619 -13.57 16.91 30.64
CA GLU A 619 -12.75 18.11 30.48
C GLU A 619 -12.37 18.32 29.00
N ASP A 620 -11.94 17.26 28.31
CA ASP A 620 -11.63 17.30 26.88
C ASP A 620 -12.85 17.59 26.00
N MET A 621 -13.99 16.95 26.28
CA MET A 621 -15.23 17.22 25.56
C MET A 621 -15.68 18.67 25.75
N ILE A 622 -15.54 19.23 26.96
CA ILE A 622 -15.81 20.64 27.23
C ILE A 622 -14.82 21.53 26.47
N LYS A 623 -13.53 21.19 26.46
CA LYS A 623 -12.50 21.92 25.71
C LYS A 623 -12.78 21.95 24.20
N LEU A 624 -13.23 20.82 23.63
CA LEU A 624 -13.64 20.74 22.22
C LEU A 624 -14.90 21.56 21.91
N SER A 625 -15.74 21.88 22.91
CA SER A 625 -16.92 22.74 22.76
C SER A 625 -16.65 24.22 23.03
N GLY A 626 -15.49 24.52 23.62
CA GLY A 626 -15.09 25.87 23.98
C GLY A 626 -14.60 26.67 22.77
N THR A 627 -14.38 27.96 23.03
CA THR A 627 -13.62 28.84 22.17
C THR A 627 -12.21 28.99 22.72
N ASN A 628 -11.20 28.91 21.86
CA ASN A 628 -9.82 29.15 22.28
C ASN A 628 -9.58 30.64 22.60
N ASP A 629 -8.42 30.99 23.18
CA ASP A 629 -8.04 32.35 23.59
C ASP A 629 -8.11 33.36 22.43
N ALA A 630 -7.95 32.89 21.18
CA ALA A 630 -8.06 33.67 19.94
C ALA A 630 -9.51 33.85 19.42
N GLY A 631 -10.52 33.46 20.21
CA GLY A 631 -11.94 33.54 19.86
C GLY A 631 -12.39 32.56 18.76
N LEU A 632 -11.57 31.54 18.47
CA LEU A 632 -11.88 30.50 17.48
C LEU A 632 -12.64 29.34 18.11
N ASN A 633 -13.66 28.86 17.42
CA ASN A 633 -14.42 27.69 17.83
C ASN A 633 -13.60 26.41 17.63
N SER A 634 -13.54 25.57 18.66
CA SER A 634 -12.99 24.22 18.57
C SER A 634 -13.93 23.28 17.79
N ALA A 635 -13.56 22.00 17.67
CA ALA A 635 -14.29 21.00 16.85
C ALA A 635 -15.81 20.90 17.10
N PHE A 636 -16.27 21.15 18.33
CA PHE A 636 -17.68 21.12 18.74
C PHE A 636 -18.24 22.50 19.04
N GLY A 637 -17.68 23.58 18.50
CA GLY A 637 -18.08 24.95 18.86
C GLY A 637 -19.53 25.34 18.50
N LEU A 638 -20.29 24.52 17.75
CA LEU A 638 -21.74 24.73 17.57
C LEU A 638 -22.60 24.07 18.67
N LEU A 639 -22.00 23.19 19.48
CA LEU A 639 -22.68 22.53 20.59
C LEU A 639 -22.48 23.35 21.85
N ASP A 640 -23.58 23.64 22.54
CA ASP A 640 -23.47 24.27 23.85
C ASP A 640 -22.88 23.29 24.88
N GLN A 641 -22.25 23.82 25.91
CA GLN A 641 -21.60 23.02 26.94
C GLN A 641 -22.60 22.07 27.64
N GLN A 642 -23.87 22.48 27.76
CA GLN A 642 -24.95 21.69 28.35
C GLN A 642 -25.31 20.48 27.48
N GLU A 643 -25.35 20.64 26.16
CA GLU A 643 -25.57 19.55 25.22
C GLU A 643 -24.40 18.57 25.22
N VAL A 644 -23.17 19.05 25.31
CA VAL A 644 -21.97 18.22 25.39
C VAL A 644 -21.97 17.40 26.68
N MET A 645 -22.28 18.04 27.82
CA MET A 645 -22.47 17.34 29.10
C MET A 645 -23.58 16.28 29.02
N ARG A 646 -24.70 16.59 28.33
CA ARG A 646 -25.79 15.63 28.11
C ARG A 646 -25.34 14.44 27.25
N ILE A 647 -24.59 14.68 26.18
CA ILE A 647 -24.06 13.63 25.29
C ILE A 647 -23.07 12.76 26.06
N PHE A 648 -22.15 13.38 26.81
CA PHE A 648 -21.20 12.69 27.69
C PHE A 648 -21.93 11.79 28.69
N PHE A 649 -22.92 12.32 29.40
CA PHE A 649 -23.68 11.56 30.40
C PHE A 649 -24.46 10.40 29.77
N THR A 650 -25.02 10.60 28.57
CA THR A 650 -25.66 9.54 27.79
C THR A 650 -24.67 8.43 27.42
N GLY A 651 -23.46 8.81 26.98
CA GLY A 651 -22.38 7.87 26.67
C GLY A 651 -21.95 7.07 27.90
N LEU A 652 -21.68 7.74 29.01
CA LEU A 652 -21.31 7.12 30.29
C LEU A 652 -22.37 6.10 30.75
N LEU A 653 -23.65 6.47 30.73
CA LEU A 653 -24.73 5.55 31.11
C LEU A 653 -24.83 4.35 30.17
N SER A 654 -24.57 4.53 28.86
CA SER A 654 -24.59 3.43 27.89
C SER A 654 -23.49 2.39 28.12
N THR A 655 -22.43 2.71 28.88
CA THR A 655 -21.39 1.74 29.28
C THR A 655 -21.78 0.89 30.49
N GLY A 656 -22.90 1.18 31.16
CA GLY A 656 -23.36 0.45 32.35
C GLY A 656 -22.63 0.80 33.66
N LYS A 657 -21.71 1.77 33.64
CA LYS A 657 -20.92 2.22 34.81
C LYS A 657 -21.72 3.21 35.68
N PHE A 658 -22.84 2.75 36.24
CA PHE A 658 -23.81 3.62 36.95
C PHE A 658 -23.29 4.22 38.25
N ASP A 659 -22.36 3.54 38.93
CA ASP A 659 -21.79 4.04 40.18
C ASP A 659 -20.91 5.28 39.92
N ILE A 660 -20.05 5.22 38.89
CA ILE A 660 -19.25 6.36 38.43
C ILE A 660 -20.18 7.52 38.01
N ALA A 661 -21.26 7.24 37.28
CA ALA A 661 -22.23 8.25 36.89
C ALA A 661 -22.88 8.98 38.09
N LYS A 662 -23.21 8.25 39.17
CA LYS A 662 -23.76 8.81 40.41
C LYS A 662 -22.72 9.64 41.16
N ASP A 663 -21.48 9.16 41.22
CA ASP A 663 -20.39 9.83 41.92
C ASP A 663 -19.99 11.12 41.22
N LEU A 664 -19.96 11.12 39.88
CA LEU A 664 -19.62 12.29 39.06
C LEU A 664 -20.69 13.39 39.15
N LEU A 665 -21.98 13.03 39.25
CA LEU A 665 -23.09 13.96 39.54
C LEU A 665 -23.04 14.53 40.97
N ARG A 666 -22.47 13.80 41.93
CA ARG A 666 -22.32 14.23 43.34
C ARG A 666 -20.96 14.88 43.61
N SER A 667 -20.09 14.92 42.61
CA SER A 667 -18.72 15.37 42.76
C SER A 667 -18.68 16.83 43.19
N ARG A 668 -17.84 17.12 44.20
CA ARG A 668 -17.62 18.48 44.71
C ARG A 668 -16.97 19.41 43.69
N ARG A 669 -16.35 18.85 42.65
CA ARG A 669 -15.74 19.61 41.54
C ARG A 669 -16.78 20.28 40.65
N GLY A 670 -18.03 19.79 40.65
CA GLY A 670 -19.13 20.40 39.89
C GLY A 670 -18.92 20.40 38.37
N LEU A 671 -18.09 19.49 37.84
CA LEU A 671 -17.74 19.43 36.41
C LEU A 671 -18.94 19.03 35.54
N LEU A 672 -19.84 18.19 36.07
CA LEU A 672 -21.09 17.80 35.42
C LEU A 672 -22.27 18.43 36.16
N THR A 673 -22.88 19.45 35.56
CA THR A 673 -24.06 20.13 36.10
C THR A 673 -25.20 20.00 35.10
N LEU A 674 -26.14 19.12 35.42
CA LEU A 674 -27.33 18.84 34.60
C LEU A 674 -28.60 18.97 35.44
N ASP A 675 -29.67 19.41 34.80
CA ASP A 675 -30.99 19.52 35.43
C ASP A 675 -31.52 18.13 35.85
N SER A 676 -32.28 18.07 36.95
CA SER A 676 -32.88 16.81 37.40
C SER A 676 -33.80 16.17 36.34
N SER A 677 -34.52 16.99 35.58
CA SER A 677 -35.39 16.53 34.49
C SER A 677 -34.60 15.96 33.29
N THR A 678 -33.45 16.55 32.96
CA THR A 678 -32.61 16.07 31.85
C THR A 678 -31.93 14.75 32.24
N ILE A 679 -31.41 14.63 33.47
CA ILE A 679 -30.86 13.38 34.03
C ILE A 679 -31.90 12.26 33.97
N GLU A 680 -33.13 12.52 34.42
CA GLU A 680 -34.22 11.53 34.37
C GLU A 680 -34.52 11.10 32.92
N SER A 681 -34.63 12.06 32.00
CA SER A 681 -34.92 11.76 30.59
C SER A 681 -33.85 10.92 29.92
N VAL A 682 -32.56 11.21 30.20
CA VAL A 682 -31.43 10.47 29.65
C VAL A 682 -31.37 9.07 30.25
N ALA A 683 -31.55 8.94 31.57
CA ALA A 683 -31.56 7.62 32.23
C ALA A 683 -32.69 6.73 31.71
N LEU A 684 -33.88 7.28 31.47
CA LEU A 684 -34.99 6.55 30.84
C LEU A 684 -34.66 6.14 29.39
N SER A 685 -34.02 7.02 28.62
CA SER A 685 -33.58 6.70 27.26
C SER A 685 -32.56 5.56 27.23
N CYS A 686 -31.54 5.61 28.09
CA CYS A 686 -30.52 4.57 28.20
C CYS A 686 -31.12 3.24 28.70
N SER A 687 -32.00 3.28 29.71
CA SER A 687 -32.73 2.09 30.18
C SER A 687 -33.53 1.42 29.07
N ARG A 688 -34.16 2.23 28.19
CA ARG A 688 -34.88 1.71 27.02
C ARG A 688 -33.96 1.10 25.99
N GLU A 689 -32.82 1.74 25.68
CA GLU A 689 -31.78 1.18 24.79
C GLU A 689 -31.30 -0.19 25.30
N PHE A 690 -30.97 -0.32 26.58
CA PHE A 690 -30.56 -1.60 27.17
C PHE A 690 -31.65 -2.67 27.07
N TYR A 691 -32.90 -2.30 27.33
CA TYR A 691 -34.02 -3.23 27.19
C TYR A 691 -34.24 -3.67 25.75
N ASP A 692 -34.16 -2.74 24.78
CA ASP A 692 -34.39 -3.05 23.36
C ASP A 692 -33.29 -3.96 22.79
N ASN A 693 -32.08 -3.85 23.32
CA ASN A 693 -30.93 -4.70 22.95
C ASN A 693 -30.90 -6.05 23.69
N ALA A 694 -31.69 -6.23 24.76
CA ALA A 694 -31.63 -7.43 25.58
C ALA A 694 -32.14 -8.69 24.87
N ASN A 695 -31.32 -9.75 24.87
CA ASN A 695 -31.71 -11.06 24.33
C ASN A 695 -32.62 -11.88 25.28
N SER A 696 -32.62 -11.55 26.57
CA SER A 696 -33.38 -12.26 27.61
C SER A 696 -34.22 -11.28 28.40
N GLY A 697 -35.44 -11.69 28.75
CA GLY A 697 -36.34 -10.89 29.60
C GLY A 697 -35.95 -10.87 31.08
N ASN A 698 -34.95 -11.63 31.52
CA ASN A 698 -34.61 -11.74 32.93
C ASN A 698 -33.90 -10.49 33.47
N TYR A 699 -34.58 -9.71 34.32
CA TYR A 699 -34.05 -8.48 34.93
C TYR A 699 -32.84 -8.64 35.86
N ARG A 700 -32.41 -9.87 36.16
CA ARG A 700 -31.19 -10.12 36.95
C ARG A 700 -29.98 -10.45 36.09
N PHE A 701 -30.12 -10.51 34.77
CA PHE A 701 -29.06 -10.96 33.87
C PHE A 701 -28.92 -10.08 32.63
N GLY A 702 -27.68 -9.89 32.17
CA GLY A 702 -27.34 -9.18 30.93
C GLY A 702 -27.86 -7.74 30.88
N ASP A 703 -28.19 -7.29 29.67
CA ASP A 703 -28.65 -5.92 29.42
C ASP A 703 -29.96 -5.58 30.13
N MET A 704 -30.79 -6.59 30.43
CA MET A 704 -32.03 -6.36 31.18
C MET A 704 -31.75 -5.98 32.64
N LYS A 705 -30.65 -6.47 33.22
CA LYS A 705 -30.17 -6.01 34.54
C LYS A 705 -29.71 -4.56 34.46
N LEU A 706 -28.93 -4.22 33.44
CA LEU A 706 -28.46 -2.86 33.21
C LEU A 706 -29.64 -1.89 33.01
N ALA A 707 -30.65 -2.28 32.23
CA ALA A 707 -31.88 -1.52 32.04
C ALA A 707 -32.60 -1.22 33.36
N TYR A 708 -32.62 -2.20 34.29
CA TYR A 708 -33.26 -2.06 35.60
C TYR A 708 -32.45 -1.19 36.57
N GLU A 709 -31.12 -1.31 36.56
CA GLU A 709 -30.20 -0.57 37.46
C GLU A 709 -29.90 0.85 36.98
N CYS A 710 -30.04 1.13 35.68
CA CYS A 710 -29.71 2.41 35.05
C CYS A 710 -30.45 3.60 35.66
N VAL A 711 -31.63 3.39 36.24
CA VAL A 711 -32.53 4.49 36.60
C VAL A 711 -32.50 4.77 38.11
N PRO A 712 -31.88 5.88 38.56
CA PRO A 712 -31.65 6.14 39.98
C PRO A 712 -32.82 6.83 40.70
N ALA A 713 -33.75 7.45 39.97
CA ALA A 713 -34.80 8.34 40.52
C ALA A 713 -36.13 7.62 40.78
N GLN A 714 -36.88 8.05 41.81
CA GLN A 714 -38.21 7.52 42.14
C GLN A 714 -39.34 8.38 41.55
N SER A 715 -39.28 8.70 40.26
CA SER A 715 -40.39 9.37 39.58
C SER A 715 -41.44 8.34 39.15
N ASP A 716 -42.68 8.79 38.94
CA ASP A 716 -43.76 7.93 38.44
C ASP A 716 -43.42 7.30 37.08
N ALA A 717 -42.71 8.01 36.21
CA ALA A 717 -42.29 7.50 34.91
C ALA A 717 -41.25 6.39 35.03
N VAL A 718 -40.29 6.54 35.96
CA VAL A 718 -39.28 5.51 36.26
C VAL A 718 -39.91 4.28 36.90
N ILE A 719 -40.83 4.46 37.85
CA ILE A 719 -41.54 3.35 38.48
C ILE A 719 -42.27 2.53 37.43
N ARG A 720 -42.99 3.19 36.51
CA ARG A 720 -43.67 2.50 35.40
C ARG A 720 -42.72 1.74 34.48
N GLU A 721 -41.55 2.30 34.18
CA GLU A 721 -40.54 1.61 33.36
C GLU A 721 -39.98 0.37 34.10
N ARG A 722 -39.65 0.49 35.39
CA ARG A 722 -39.16 -0.64 36.21
C ARG A 722 -40.22 -1.73 36.38
N GLU A 723 -41.47 -1.36 36.63
CA GLU A 723 -42.59 -2.30 36.66
C GLU A 723 -42.73 -3.03 35.33
N PHE A 724 -42.60 -2.33 34.20
CA PHE A 724 -42.65 -2.94 32.88
C PHE A 724 -41.49 -3.93 32.62
N ILE A 725 -40.28 -3.62 33.09
CA ILE A 725 -39.13 -4.54 33.06
C ILE A 725 -39.42 -5.80 33.90
N GLU A 726 -39.98 -5.63 35.09
CA GLU A 726 -40.37 -6.75 35.95
C GLU A 726 -41.50 -7.60 35.33
N ALA A 727 -42.48 -6.98 34.67
CA ALA A 727 -43.51 -7.67 33.90
C ALA A 727 -42.90 -8.49 32.76
N THR A 728 -41.92 -7.93 32.05
CA THR A 728 -41.20 -8.59 30.95
C THR A 728 -40.49 -9.86 31.44
N SER A 729 -39.81 -9.77 32.58
CA SER A 729 -39.15 -10.93 33.20
C SER A 729 -40.12 -12.03 33.60
N ARG A 730 -41.29 -11.64 34.13
CA ARG A 730 -42.33 -12.61 34.46
C ARG A 730 -42.89 -13.28 33.22
N ILE A 731 -43.16 -12.55 32.15
CA ILE A 731 -43.62 -13.14 30.87
C ILE A 731 -42.57 -14.12 30.33
N ALA A 732 -41.29 -13.73 30.37
CA ALA A 732 -40.20 -14.60 29.95
C ALA A 732 -40.09 -15.88 30.80
N SER A 733 -40.38 -15.81 32.11
CA SER A 733 -40.38 -16.96 33.02
C SER A 733 -41.43 -18.03 32.67
N PHE A 734 -42.51 -17.62 32.00
CA PHE A 734 -43.55 -18.52 31.50
C PHE A 734 -43.19 -19.16 30.15
N ASN A 735 -41.99 -18.92 29.61
CA ASN A 735 -41.50 -19.47 28.35
C ASN A 735 -42.47 -19.27 27.17
N VAL A 736 -43.05 -18.07 27.11
CA VAL A 736 -43.99 -17.68 26.05
C VAL A 736 -43.28 -17.70 24.69
N MET A 737 -43.88 -18.37 23.71
CA MET A 737 -43.31 -18.49 22.36
C MET A 737 -43.93 -17.50 21.37
N SER A 738 -43.09 -16.91 20.53
CA SER A 738 -43.51 -16.04 19.42
C SER A 738 -43.72 -16.84 18.13
N GLY A 739 -42.90 -17.88 17.92
CA GLY A 739 -43.01 -18.86 16.84
C GLY A 739 -42.61 -20.28 17.30
N PRO A 740 -42.60 -21.28 16.40
CA PRO A 740 -42.24 -22.65 16.77
C PRO A 740 -40.81 -22.74 17.29
N GLY A 741 -40.65 -22.89 18.61
CA GLY A 741 -39.36 -23.05 19.27
C GLY A 741 -38.59 -21.77 19.58
N THR A 742 -39.14 -20.58 19.28
CA THR A 742 -38.50 -19.29 19.59
C THR A 742 -39.24 -18.57 20.74
N PRO A 743 -38.56 -18.31 21.87
CA PRO A 743 -39.15 -17.52 22.96
C PRO A 743 -39.37 -16.07 22.51
N ILE A 744 -40.37 -15.42 23.09
CA ILE A 744 -40.66 -14.02 22.83
C ILE A 744 -39.50 -13.13 23.32
N THR A 745 -39.06 -12.19 22.50
CA THR A 745 -37.99 -11.25 22.86
C THR A 745 -38.54 -10.05 23.64
N PRO A 746 -37.72 -9.39 24.49
CA PRO A 746 -38.13 -8.16 25.16
C PRO A 746 -38.63 -7.08 24.18
N LEU A 747 -37.93 -6.89 23.07
CA LEU A 747 -38.32 -5.93 22.03
C LEU A 747 -39.72 -6.23 21.47
N GLU A 748 -40.05 -7.50 21.21
CA GLU A 748 -41.39 -7.89 20.78
C GLU A 748 -42.46 -7.57 21.83
N ILE A 749 -42.17 -7.81 23.12
CA ILE A 749 -43.06 -7.47 24.23
C ILE A 749 -43.35 -5.97 24.24
N ARG A 750 -42.32 -5.12 24.11
CA ARG A 750 -42.49 -3.65 24.11
C ARG A 750 -43.22 -3.13 22.88
N LEU A 751 -43.05 -3.76 21.71
CA LEU A 751 -43.75 -3.39 20.48
C LEU A 751 -45.23 -3.85 20.43
N THR A 752 -45.68 -4.68 21.38
CA THR A 752 -47.09 -5.12 21.41
C THR A 752 -48.04 -3.96 21.71
N LYS A 753 -48.98 -3.72 20.77
CA LYS A 753 -50.00 -2.67 20.92
C LYS A 753 -51.06 -3.03 21.97
N ASP A 754 -51.53 -4.27 21.94
CA ASP A 754 -52.46 -4.81 22.94
C ASP A 754 -51.68 -5.63 23.97
N ARG A 755 -51.35 -5.00 25.10
CA ARG A 755 -50.56 -5.63 26.16
C ARG A 755 -51.36 -6.72 26.90
N LEU A 756 -52.69 -6.69 26.89
CA LEU A 756 -53.52 -7.74 27.49
C LEU A 756 -53.45 -9.07 26.71
N SER A 757 -53.18 -9.01 25.41
CA SER A 757 -52.93 -10.20 24.60
C SER A 757 -51.70 -11.00 25.03
N LEU A 758 -50.75 -10.38 25.73
CA LEU A 758 -49.61 -11.09 26.32
C LEU A 758 -50.07 -12.00 27.47
N VAL A 759 -51.06 -11.56 28.24
CA VAL A 759 -51.62 -12.34 29.36
C VAL A 759 -52.36 -13.56 28.84
N SER A 760 -53.15 -13.43 27.76
CA SER A 760 -53.80 -14.59 27.13
C SER A 760 -52.78 -15.58 26.58
N ARG A 761 -51.65 -15.09 26.05
CA ARG A 761 -50.56 -15.94 25.55
C ARG A 761 -49.80 -16.65 26.68
N VAL A 762 -49.59 -15.99 27.82
CA VAL A 762 -49.04 -16.62 29.03
C VAL A 762 -49.95 -17.76 29.49
N LEU A 763 -51.27 -17.51 29.54
CA LEU A 763 -52.27 -18.48 29.96
C LEU A 763 -52.35 -19.70 29.03
N SER A 764 -52.23 -19.50 27.72
CA SER A 764 -52.26 -20.61 26.75
C SER A 764 -50.96 -21.41 26.69
N SER A 765 -49.82 -20.81 27.05
CA SER A 765 -48.51 -21.48 27.00
C SER A 765 -48.32 -22.49 28.13
N ASN A 766 -48.87 -22.24 29.31
CA ASN A 766 -48.73 -23.11 30.48
C ASN A 766 -50.09 -23.55 31.02
N ALA A 767 -50.32 -24.86 31.05
CA ALA A 767 -51.57 -25.45 31.53
C ALA A 767 -51.89 -25.11 33.00
N ASP A 768 -50.88 -24.89 33.86
CA ASP A 768 -51.08 -24.60 35.29
C ASP A 768 -51.09 -23.10 35.64
N SER A 769 -50.90 -22.21 34.66
CA SER A 769 -50.79 -20.77 34.88
C SER A 769 -52.02 -20.16 35.57
N TYR A 770 -53.22 -20.65 35.26
CA TYR A 770 -54.48 -20.19 35.85
C TYR A 770 -54.57 -20.37 37.37
N LYS A 771 -53.74 -21.26 37.96
CA LYS A 771 -53.71 -21.50 39.41
C LYS A 771 -53.06 -20.35 40.18
N TYR A 772 -52.27 -19.51 39.50
CA TYR A 772 -51.52 -18.40 40.09
C TYR A 772 -52.20 -17.05 39.81
N THR A 773 -53.47 -16.92 40.23
CA THR A 773 -54.30 -15.74 39.96
C THR A 773 -53.63 -14.42 40.38
N GLU A 774 -53.07 -14.35 41.59
CA GLU A 774 -52.43 -13.13 42.10
C GLU A 774 -51.20 -12.71 41.27
N VAL A 775 -50.43 -13.67 40.76
CA VAL A 775 -49.25 -13.41 39.93
C VAL A 775 -49.66 -12.82 38.58
N ILE A 776 -50.76 -13.29 38.01
CA ILE A 776 -51.29 -12.78 36.74
C ILE A 776 -51.90 -11.38 36.93
N LEU A 777 -52.60 -11.13 38.03
CA LEU A 777 -53.12 -9.79 38.34
C LEU A 777 -51.98 -8.79 38.59
N ASP A 778 -50.92 -9.20 39.29
CA ASP A 778 -49.73 -8.38 39.46
C ASP A 778 -49.01 -8.11 38.13
N LEU A 779 -48.98 -9.10 37.21
CA LEU A 779 -48.48 -8.89 35.85
C LEU A 779 -49.30 -7.85 35.07
N VAL A 780 -50.63 -7.91 35.15
CA VAL A 780 -51.53 -6.93 34.49
C VAL A 780 -51.28 -5.52 35.01
N ARG A 781 -51.15 -5.36 36.33
CA ARG A 781 -50.81 -4.05 36.94
C ARG A 781 -49.51 -3.51 36.38
N LYS A 782 -48.46 -4.33 36.36
CA LYS A 782 -47.11 -3.95 35.88
C LYS A 782 -46.99 -3.75 34.36
N LEU A 783 -47.91 -4.30 33.56
CA LEU A 783 -48.01 -4.00 32.13
C LEU A 783 -48.55 -2.58 31.83
N GLY A 784 -48.93 -1.84 32.87
CA GLY A 784 -49.39 -0.45 32.77
C GLY A 784 -50.88 -0.26 33.05
N TYR A 785 -51.57 -1.28 33.57
CA TYR A 785 -53.00 -1.23 33.89
C TYR A 785 -53.30 -1.02 35.39
N ARG A 786 -52.37 -0.42 36.15
CA ARG A 786 -52.51 -0.20 37.60
C ARG A 786 -53.81 0.52 37.99
N ASP A 787 -54.27 1.44 37.15
CA ASP A 787 -55.45 2.29 37.36
C ASP A 787 -56.62 1.88 36.44
N ASP A 788 -56.57 0.70 35.81
CA ASP A 788 -57.60 0.23 34.88
C ASP A 788 -58.31 -1.05 35.37
N PRO A 789 -59.39 -0.90 36.14
CA PRO A 789 -60.10 -2.05 36.71
C PRO A 789 -60.86 -2.86 35.65
N ALA A 790 -61.16 -2.29 34.48
CA ALA A 790 -61.75 -3.04 33.38
C ALA A 790 -60.76 -4.06 32.80
N ALA A 791 -59.47 -3.72 32.76
CA ALA A 791 -58.41 -4.64 32.36
C ALA A 791 -58.22 -5.78 33.39
N GLU A 792 -58.36 -5.48 34.69
CA GLU A 792 -58.35 -6.48 35.77
C GLU A 792 -59.49 -7.50 35.61
N VAL A 793 -60.72 -7.03 35.32
CA VAL A 793 -61.88 -7.90 35.05
C VAL A 793 -61.67 -8.74 33.78
N LYS A 794 -61.12 -8.16 32.71
CA LYS A 794 -60.75 -8.91 31.50
C LYS A 794 -59.73 -10.01 31.79
N ALA A 795 -58.73 -9.74 32.64
CA ALA A 795 -57.77 -10.75 33.06
C ALA A 795 -58.39 -11.88 33.89
N LEU A 796 -59.26 -11.55 34.84
CA LEU A 796 -60.01 -12.55 35.62
C LEU A 796 -60.90 -13.42 34.74
N ALA A 797 -61.52 -12.85 33.71
CA ALA A 797 -62.30 -13.62 32.73
C ALA A 797 -61.42 -14.57 31.91
N MET A 798 -60.23 -14.13 31.47
CA MET A 798 -59.26 -15.01 30.79
C MET A 798 -58.81 -16.17 31.69
N ILE A 799 -58.57 -15.92 32.98
CA ILE A 799 -58.24 -16.97 33.95
C ILE A 799 -59.42 -17.92 34.15
N THR A 800 -60.65 -17.40 34.21
CA THR A 800 -61.87 -18.22 34.36
C THR A 800 -62.08 -19.14 33.17
N ASP A 801 -61.89 -18.65 31.94
CA ASP A 801 -62.03 -19.44 30.71
C ASP A 801 -60.93 -20.51 30.61
N THR A 802 -59.68 -20.18 30.95
CA THR A 802 -58.59 -21.17 30.96
C THR A 802 -58.77 -22.25 32.03
N ALA A 803 -59.24 -21.90 33.23
CA ALA A 803 -59.61 -22.87 34.26
C ALA A 803 -60.77 -23.77 33.82
N LEU A 804 -61.76 -23.22 33.11
CA LEU A 804 -62.86 -23.96 32.51
C LEU A 804 -62.38 -24.95 31.44
N GLN A 805 -61.45 -24.54 30.57
CA GLN A 805 -60.84 -25.39 29.56
C GLN A 805 -60.00 -26.53 30.16
N ALA A 806 -59.39 -26.28 31.33
CA ALA A 806 -58.65 -27.28 32.10
C ALA A 806 -59.54 -28.16 33.00
N GLU A 807 -60.87 -28.00 32.93
CA GLU A 807 -61.87 -28.72 33.74
C GLU A 807 -61.74 -28.50 35.27
N ASP A 808 -61.05 -27.44 35.71
CA ASP A 808 -60.98 -27.04 37.13
C ASP A 808 -62.13 -26.06 37.46
N PHE A 809 -63.32 -26.63 37.62
CA PHE A 809 -64.53 -25.84 37.92
C PHE A 809 -64.50 -25.18 39.31
N THR A 810 -63.72 -25.71 40.25
CA THR A 810 -63.57 -25.12 41.57
C THR A 810 -62.85 -23.78 41.51
N ARG A 811 -61.71 -23.74 40.82
CA ARG A 811 -60.95 -22.51 40.60
C ARG A 811 -61.69 -21.53 39.69
N ALA A 812 -62.33 -22.03 38.63
CA ALA A 812 -63.14 -21.19 37.75
C ALA A 812 -64.25 -20.46 38.53
N TYR A 813 -64.90 -21.15 39.48
CA TYR A 813 -65.91 -20.53 40.34
C TYR A 813 -65.30 -19.47 41.29
N GLU A 814 -64.21 -19.79 41.99
CA GLU A 814 -63.54 -18.84 42.90
C GLU A 814 -63.10 -17.56 42.19
N VAL A 815 -62.48 -17.68 41.00
CA VAL A 815 -62.03 -16.54 40.20
C VAL A 815 -63.23 -15.76 39.63
N SER A 816 -64.32 -16.44 39.29
CA SER A 816 -65.54 -15.75 38.87
C SER A 816 -66.18 -14.96 40.02
N GLU A 817 -66.11 -15.43 41.28
CA GLU A 817 -66.58 -14.67 42.44
C GLU A 817 -65.73 -13.42 42.69
N THR A 818 -64.40 -13.51 42.55
CA THR A 818 -63.55 -12.32 42.65
C THR A 818 -63.86 -11.32 41.54
N MET A 819 -64.05 -11.80 40.30
CA MET A 819 -64.49 -10.97 39.17
C MET A 819 -65.85 -10.29 39.39
N ILE A 820 -66.84 -11.00 39.93
CA ILE A 820 -68.15 -10.44 40.27
C ILE A 820 -67.99 -9.36 41.35
N SER A 821 -67.17 -9.61 42.37
CA SER A 821 -66.94 -8.66 43.46
C SER A 821 -66.27 -7.37 42.98
N THR A 822 -65.32 -7.44 42.05
CA THR A 822 -64.66 -6.25 41.47
C THR A 822 -65.65 -5.44 40.64
N VAL A 823 -66.48 -6.08 39.80
CA VAL A 823 -67.53 -5.39 39.01
C VAL A 823 -68.58 -4.72 39.91
N LEU A 824 -69.01 -5.39 40.98
CA LEU A 824 -69.93 -4.79 41.97
C LEU A 824 -69.29 -3.60 42.69
N GLY A 825 -68.01 -3.72 43.05
CA GLY A 825 -67.21 -2.64 43.60
C GLY A 825 -67.18 -1.42 42.67
N LEU A 826 -66.92 -1.63 41.38
CA LEU A 826 -66.91 -0.57 40.36
C LEU A 826 -68.28 0.11 40.18
N ARG A 827 -69.37 -0.67 40.16
CA ARG A 827 -70.74 -0.13 40.11
C ARG A 827 -71.12 0.67 41.35
N SER A 828 -70.51 0.34 42.50
CA SER A 828 -70.78 1.03 43.77
C SER A 828 -69.94 2.30 43.96
N SER A 829 -68.73 2.38 43.37
CA SER A 829 -67.84 3.53 43.51
C SER A 829 -68.14 4.65 42.52
N VAL A 830 -68.65 4.31 41.33
CA VAL A 830 -68.96 5.28 40.27
C VAL A 830 -70.43 5.70 40.34
N GLN A 831 -70.70 7.00 40.53
CA GLN A 831 -72.04 7.58 40.40
C GLN A 831 -72.44 7.69 38.92
N GLY A 832 -72.64 6.57 38.23
CA GLY A 832 -73.12 6.55 36.85
C GLY A 832 -73.02 5.17 36.20
N ILE A 833 -74.15 4.68 35.67
CA ILE A 833 -74.27 3.39 34.95
C ILE A 833 -73.67 3.47 33.52
N ASP A 834 -73.31 4.68 33.08
CA ASP A 834 -72.96 5.00 31.68
C ASP A 834 -71.46 5.15 31.41
N ASP A 835 -70.57 4.81 32.36
CA ASP A 835 -69.13 4.77 32.07
C ASP A 835 -68.83 3.59 31.12
N PRO A 836 -68.23 3.82 29.94
CA PRO A 836 -67.88 2.76 29.00
C PRO A 836 -67.03 1.65 29.64
N LYS A 837 -66.18 1.96 30.63
CA LYS A 837 -65.35 0.95 31.31
C LYS A 837 -66.17 -0.01 32.17
N VAL A 838 -67.23 0.49 32.82
CA VAL A 838 -68.12 -0.33 33.64
C VAL A 838 -69.00 -1.21 32.75
N GLN A 839 -69.43 -0.68 31.61
CA GLN A 839 -70.17 -1.44 30.60
C GLN A 839 -69.31 -2.57 30.03
N ASP A 840 -68.09 -2.27 29.56
CA ASP A 840 -67.11 -3.26 29.10
C ASP A 840 -66.85 -4.36 30.14
N ALA A 841 -66.58 -3.97 31.39
CA ALA A 841 -66.32 -4.92 32.48
C ALA A 841 -67.55 -5.79 32.78
N SER A 842 -68.75 -5.20 32.78
CA SER A 842 -69.99 -5.94 32.97
C SER A 842 -70.30 -6.90 31.81
N GLU A 843 -69.96 -6.51 30.58
CA GLU A 843 -70.12 -7.33 29.39
C GLU A 843 -69.28 -8.61 29.48
N VAL A 844 -68.00 -8.45 29.79
CA VAL A 844 -67.06 -9.56 29.96
C VAL A 844 -67.49 -10.47 31.13
N CYS A 845 -67.97 -9.89 32.23
CA CYS A 845 -68.39 -10.62 33.41
C CYS A 845 -69.64 -11.51 33.19
N TRP A 846 -70.71 -10.99 32.56
CA TRP A 846 -71.92 -11.80 32.33
C TRP A 846 -71.66 -12.94 31.35
N VAL A 847 -70.81 -12.73 30.34
CA VAL A 847 -70.44 -13.77 29.37
C VAL A 847 -69.69 -14.90 30.06
N ALA A 848 -68.66 -14.59 30.85
CA ALA A 848 -67.90 -15.59 31.59
C ALA A 848 -68.77 -16.36 32.60
N CYS A 849 -69.66 -15.66 33.34
CA CYS A 849 -70.61 -16.30 34.26
C CYS A 849 -71.60 -17.23 33.52
N LEU A 850 -72.11 -16.81 32.35
CA LEU A 850 -73.00 -17.62 31.53
C LEU A 850 -72.30 -18.86 30.98
N GLN A 851 -71.05 -18.72 30.52
CA GLN A 851 -70.26 -19.84 29.98
C GLN A 851 -70.01 -20.90 31.06
N LEU A 852 -69.56 -20.50 32.26
CA LEU A 852 -69.34 -21.41 33.37
C LEU A 852 -70.66 -22.04 33.88
N GLY A 853 -71.73 -21.26 33.98
CA GLY A 853 -73.04 -21.73 34.43
C GLY A 853 -73.73 -22.73 33.49
N ARG A 854 -73.38 -22.73 32.19
CA ARG A 854 -73.96 -23.64 31.18
C ARG A 854 -73.24 -24.98 31.06
N GLN A 855 -72.05 -25.14 31.65
CA GLN A 855 -71.27 -26.36 31.45
C GLN A 855 -71.92 -27.58 32.14
N PRO A 856 -72.23 -28.67 31.40
CA PRO A 856 -72.85 -29.84 32.00
C PRO A 856 -71.91 -30.58 32.95
N ALA A 857 -70.60 -30.53 32.70
CA ALA A 857 -69.56 -31.22 33.50
C ALA A 857 -69.35 -30.62 34.91
N PHE A 858 -69.85 -29.41 35.17
CA PHE A 858 -69.80 -28.82 36.51
C PHE A 858 -70.95 -29.36 37.37
N GLU A 859 -70.71 -30.20 38.36
CA GLU A 859 -71.81 -30.88 39.08
C GLU A 859 -72.58 -29.99 40.07
N ASP A 860 -71.99 -28.90 40.56
CA ASP A 860 -72.60 -28.07 41.63
C ASP A 860 -73.70 -27.15 41.08
N VAL A 861 -74.94 -27.65 41.10
CA VAL A 861 -76.14 -26.94 40.63
C VAL A 861 -76.38 -25.63 41.37
N GLN A 862 -76.04 -25.57 42.67
CA GLN A 862 -76.28 -24.38 43.48
C GLN A 862 -75.32 -23.25 43.11
N LYS A 863 -74.04 -23.56 42.86
CA LYS A 863 -73.08 -22.59 42.32
C LYS A 863 -73.40 -22.16 40.89
N LYS A 864 -73.93 -23.05 40.05
CA LYS A 864 -74.41 -22.66 38.72
C LYS A 864 -75.58 -21.66 38.79
N MET A 865 -76.50 -21.86 39.74
CA MET A 865 -77.62 -20.94 39.94
C MET A 865 -77.14 -19.55 40.40
N THR A 866 -76.11 -19.46 41.23
CA THR A 866 -75.55 -18.16 41.65
C THR A 866 -74.86 -17.46 40.49
N LEU A 867 -74.12 -18.18 39.63
CA LEU A 867 -73.49 -17.61 38.44
C LEU A 867 -74.50 -17.11 37.41
N LEU A 868 -75.52 -17.90 37.08
CA LEU A 868 -76.62 -17.44 36.21
C LEU A 868 -77.40 -16.29 36.87
N GLY A 869 -77.49 -16.32 38.21
CA GLY A 869 -77.83 -15.21 39.13
C GLY A 869 -77.24 -13.90 38.70
N ARG A 870 -75.92 -13.85 38.79
CA ARG A 870 -75.11 -12.67 38.52
C ARG A 870 -75.07 -12.35 37.02
N ALA A 871 -75.13 -13.34 36.15
CA ALA A 871 -75.24 -13.11 34.71
C ALA A 871 -76.51 -12.32 34.34
N LEU A 872 -77.67 -12.62 34.95
CA LEU A 872 -78.89 -11.84 34.72
C LEU A 872 -78.80 -10.39 35.24
N GLU A 873 -78.02 -10.16 36.28
CA GLU A 873 -77.82 -8.83 36.87
C GLU A 873 -76.94 -7.91 35.98
N PHE A 874 -75.98 -8.50 35.26
CA PHE A 874 -75.01 -7.76 34.43
C PHE A 874 -75.31 -7.77 32.92
N CYS A 875 -76.18 -8.67 32.45
CA CYS A 875 -76.50 -8.85 31.04
C CYS A 875 -77.23 -7.62 30.44
N PRO A 876 -76.91 -7.22 29.19
CA PRO A 876 -77.68 -6.22 28.46
C PRO A 876 -79.10 -6.73 28.17
N ALA A 877 -80.05 -5.80 28.02
CA ALA A 877 -81.47 -6.13 27.83
C ALA A 877 -81.72 -7.10 26.67
N ASP A 878 -80.93 -6.99 25.59
CA ASP A 878 -81.09 -7.78 24.37
C ASP A 878 -80.74 -9.27 24.53
N LYS A 879 -79.92 -9.63 25.53
CA LYS A 879 -79.44 -11.01 25.76
C LYS A 879 -80.08 -11.68 26.97
N LEU A 880 -80.98 -10.98 27.66
CA LEU A 880 -81.64 -11.47 28.87
C LEU A 880 -82.39 -12.79 28.65
N ILE A 881 -83.02 -12.95 27.49
CA ILE A 881 -83.83 -14.12 27.14
C ILE A 881 -82.95 -15.39 27.09
N ASP A 882 -81.73 -15.28 26.55
CA ASP A 882 -80.81 -16.40 26.41
C ASP A 882 -80.32 -16.90 27.77
N VAL A 883 -79.97 -15.97 28.67
CA VAL A 883 -79.58 -16.28 30.06
C VAL A 883 -80.76 -16.87 30.84
N LEU A 884 -81.98 -16.31 30.68
CA LEU A 884 -83.19 -16.81 31.33
C LEU A 884 -83.55 -18.23 30.89
N ASN A 885 -83.33 -18.57 29.62
CA ASN A 885 -83.56 -19.92 29.11
C ASN A 885 -82.56 -20.92 29.71
N ALA A 886 -81.28 -20.54 29.82
CA ALA A 886 -80.27 -21.34 30.51
C ALA A 886 -80.62 -21.53 31.99
N TRP A 887 -81.08 -20.47 32.67
CA TRP A 887 -81.53 -20.54 34.06
C TRP A 887 -82.71 -21.49 34.23
N ARG A 888 -83.76 -21.40 33.39
CA ARG A 888 -84.95 -22.25 33.53
C ARG A 888 -84.63 -23.73 33.40
N ARG A 889 -83.69 -24.10 32.51
CA ARG A 889 -83.21 -25.48 32.37
C ARG A 889 -82.51 -25.97 33.63
N LEU A 890 -81.60 -25.16 34.17
CA LEU A 890 -80.91 -25.49 35.42
C LEU A 890 -81.88 -25.52 36.62
N GLN A 891 -82.89 -24.66 36.63
CA GLN A 891 -83.93 -24.66 37.67
C GLN A 891 -84.77 -25.93 37.64
N SER A 892 -85.08 -26.48 36.46
CA SER A 892 -85.74 -27.80 36.38
C SER A 892 -84.85 -28.91 36.94
N GLU A 893 -83.55 -28.89 36.63
CA GLU A 893 -82.56 -29.85 37.15
C GLU A 893 -82.42 -29.74 38.69
N ASP A 894 -82.32 -28.52 39.24
CA ASP A 894 -82.30 -28.26 40.69
C ASP A 894 -83.59 -28.75 41.38
N LEU A 895 -84.76 -28.51 40.77
CA LEU A 895 -86.03 -29.00 41.30
C LEU A 895 -86.10 -30.53 41.29
N GLU A 896 -85.56 -31.18 40.28
CA GLU A 896 -85.43 -32.64 40.21
C GLU A 896 -84.46 -33.16 41.27
N GLU A 897 -83.27 -32.58 41.41
CA GLU A 897 -82.30 -32.95 42.44
C GLU A 897 -82.85 -32.73 43.86
N ARG A 898 -83.58 -31.64 44.10
CA ARG A 898 -84.27 -31.38 45.38
C ARG A 898 -85.37 -32.39 45.63
N LYS A 899 -86.15 -32.77 44.61
CA LYS A 899 -87.15 -33.84 44.72
C LYS A 899 -86.47 -35.18 45.02
N GLU A 900 -85.34 -35.50 44.39
CA GLU A 900 -84.56 -36.70 44.68
C GLU A 900 -83.96 -36.69 46.09
N ARG A 901 -83.41 -35.56 46.57
CA ARG A 901 -82.92 -35.41 47.94
C ARG A 901 -84.03 -35.56 48.97
N LEU A 902 -85.22 -35.02 48.69
CA LEU A 902 -86.42 -35.18 49.52
C LEU A 902 -86.96 -36.62 49.46
N ALA A 903 -86.88 -37.30 48.32
CA ALA A 903 -87.24 -38.71 48.16
C ALA A 903 -86.23 -39.67 48.84
N LYS A 904 -84.93 -39.36 48.79
CA LYS A 904 -83.86 -40.05 49.55
C LYS A 904 -84.00 -39.82 51.06
N ARG A 905 -84.42 -38.63 51.49
CA ARG A 905 -84.80 -38.35 52.90
C ARG A 905 -86.07 -39.10 53.34
N ARG A 906 -87.02 -39.33 52.43
CA ARG A 906 -88.23 -40.15 52.67
C ARG A 906 -87.97 -41.66 52.58
N SER A 907 -86.84 -42.10 52.02
CA SER A 907 -86.40 -43.50 51.94
C SER A 907 -85.13 -43.77 52.76
N GLY A 908 -85.04 -43.19 53.97
CA GLY A 908 -84.21 -43.73 55.03
C GLY A 908 -84.88 -44.96 55.66
N PRO A 909 -84.14 -46.04 55.97
CA PRO A 909 -84.71 -47.38 56.19
C PRO A 909 -85.28 -47.52 57.61
N ASP A 910 -86.50 -48.04 57.71
CA ASP A 910 -87.04 -48.52 59.00
C ASP A 910 -87.19 -50.06 59.00
N GLY A 911 -86.33 -50.68 59.81
CA GLY A 911 -86.37 -52.00 60.44
C GLY A 911 -86.96 -53.24 59.72
N SER A 912 -86.12 -54.25 59.44
CA SER A 912 -85.87 -55.33 60.43
C SER A 912 -84.94 -56.48 59.94
N ARG A 913 -84.06 -56.87 60.87
CA ARG A 913 -83.50 -58.21 61.16
C ARG A 913 -82.57 -58.96 60.16
N ALA A 914 -81.28 -58.68 60.35
CA ALA A 914 -80.22 -59.58 60.86
C ALA A 914 -79.92 -60.94 60.17
N LYS A 915 -78.72 -61.05 59.58
CA LYS A 915 -77.65 -61.96 60.07
C LYS A 915 -76.27 -61.61 59.47
N LYS A 916 -75.26 -61.68 60.36
CA LYS A 916 -73.80 -61.57 60.17
C LYS A 916 -73.27 -62.38 58.96
N ALA A 917 -72.27 -61.83 58.25
CA ALA A 917 -70.84 -62.20 58.36
C ALA A 917 -70.03 -61.93 57.07
N GLN A 918 -68.86 -61.31 57.26
CA GLN A 918 -67.57 -61.57 56.59
C GLN A 918 -67.28 -61.21 55.11
N SER A 919 -66.22 -60.39 55.00
CA SER A 919 -65.03 -60.50 54.13
C SER A 919 -65.11 -60.27 52.60
N ARG A 920 -64.47 -59.15 52.20
CA ARG A 920 -63.29 -59.04 51.30
C ARG A 920 -63.33 -59.74 49.92
N ALA A 921 -63.58 -58.92 48.87
CA ALA A 921 -62.92 -58.82 47.54
C ALA A 921 -62.76 -60.08 46.63
N PRO A 922 -62.29 -59.96 45.36
CA PRO A 922 -62.55 -59.02 44.24
C PRO A 922 -62.92 -59.78 42.92
N LYS A 923 -63.11 -59.09 41.77
CA LYS A 923 -62.62 -59.47 40.40
C LYS A 923 -63.16 -58.59 39.25
N SER A 924 -62.20 -57.94 38.57
CA SER A 924 -61.88 -57.86 37.12
C SER A 924 -62.93 -57.98 35.97
N PRO A 925 -62.62 -57.42 34.77
CA PRO A 925 -63.56 -56.95 33.75
C PRO A 925 -63.75 -57.91 32.55
N SER A 926 -64.73 -57.66 31.69
CA SER A 926 -64.90 -58.34 30.39
C SER A 926 -64.94 -57.37 29.20
N SER A 927 -64.48 -57.89 28.06
CA SER A 927 -63.91 -57.22 26.90
C SER A 927 -64.85 -57.07 25.69
N LEU A 928 -64.40 -56.20 24.78
CA LEU A 928 -64.86 -55.76 23.44
C LEU A 928 -65.43 -56.79 22.42
N ALA A 929 -65.67 -58.05 22.77
CA ALA A 929 -66.06 -59.08 21.80
C ALA A 929 -67.59 -59.29 21.64
N GLU A 930 -68.42 -58.74 22.53
CA GLU A 930 -69.88 -58.99 22.49
C GLU A 930 -70.71 -58.00 21.64
N ARG A 931 -70.11 -56.95 21.06
CA ARG A 931 -70.86 -55.98 20.24
C ARG A 931 -70.87 -56.25 18.73
N PHE A 932 -70.19 -57.30 18.24
CA PHE A 932 -69.96 -57.49 16.80
C PHE A 932 -70.78 -58.58 16.09
N GLN A 933 -71.84 -59.14 16.69
CA GLN A 933 -72.60 -60.23 16.07
C GLN A 933 -74.11 -60.05 15.92
N SER A 934 -74.61 -58.82 15.88
CA SER A 934 -75.94 -58.53 15.29
C SER A 934 -75.81 -57.65 14.04
N LEU A 935 -75.40 -58.31 12.95
CA LEU A 935 -75.54 -57.92 11.55
C LEU A 935 -77.01 -57.74 11.16
N HIS A 936 -77.34 -56.78 10.27
CA HIS A 936 -77.62 -57.02 8.82
C HIS A 936 -78.31 -55.80 8.13
N MET A 937 -77.84 -55.45 6.91
CA MET A 937 -78.41 -54.55 5.87
C MET A 937 -79.61 -55.20 5.11
N PRO A 938 -80.39 -54.58 4.17
CA PRO A 938 -80.07 -53.40 3.30
C PRO A 938 -81.19 -52.38 2.89
N ASP A 939 -80.72 -51.22 2.38
CA ASP A 939 -81.18 -50.27 1.33
C ASP A 939 -82.66 -49.97 0.99
N LEU A 940 -83.08 -48.68 0.98
CA LEU A 940 -83.12 -47.79 -0.22
C LEU A 940 -83.82 -46.42 0.04
N HIS A 941 -83.06 -45.35 -0.24
CA HIS A 941 -83.38 -44.01 -0.79
C HIS A 941 -84.39 -42.99 -0.18
N MET A 942 -83.80 -41.79 -0.03
CA MET A 942 -84.29 -40.43 0.24
C MET A 942 -85.58 -39.97 -0.46
N PRO A 943 -86.21 -38.91 0.08
CA PRO A 943 -86.11 -37.64 -0.66
C PRO A 943 -85.63 -36.46 0.19
N SER A 944 -85.02 -35.54 -0.54
CA SER A 944 -84.54 -34.20 -0.25
C SER A 944 -85.58 -33.25 0.38
N SER A 945 -85.05 -32.20 1.02
CA SER A 945 -85.73 -30.99 1.52
C SER A 945 -86.74 -30.33 0.55
N PRO A 946 -87.55 -29.41 1.08
CA PRO A 946 -87.79 -28.10 0.46
C PRO A 946 -87.26 -27.00 1.43
N LEU A 947 -86.25 -26.18 1.12
CA LEU A 947 -86.28 -24.95 0.30
C LEU A 947 -87.68 -24.29 0.35
N VAL A 948 -87.92 -23.08 0.87
CA VAL A 948 -87.36 -21.73 0.64
C VAL A 948 -87.99 -20.87 1.77
N SER A 949 -87.31 -19.99 2.51
CA SER A 949 -86.97 -18.61 2.13
C SER A 949 -86.13 -17.97 3.25
N THR A 950 -84.96 -17.44 2.88
CA THR A 950 -84.32 -16.15 3.26
C THR A 950 -84.82 -15.36 4.50
N PRO A 951 -84.03 -14.39 5.01
CA PRO A 951 -82.58 -14.38 5.27
C PRO A 951 -82.31 -13.69 6.63
N ASP A 952 -81.71 -14.33 7.64
CA ASP A 952 -81.15 -13.55 8.77
C ASP A 952 -80.18 -14.29 9.70
N ALA A 953 -79.82 -15.55 9.41
CA ALA A 953 -78.84 -16.29 10.21
C ALA A 953 -77.38 -15.80 10.02
N ALA A 954 -77.13 -14.93 9.03
CA ALA A 954 -75.84 -14.29 8.80
C ALA A 954 -75.69 -12.93 9.51
N ALA A 955 -76.75 -12.41 10.16
CA ALA A 955 -76.71 -11.12 10.85
C ALA A 955 -76.23 -11.19 12.32
N ILE A 956 -76.18 -12.38 12.93
CA ILE A 956 -75.83 -12.53 14.36
C ILE A 956 -74.39 -13.03 14.56
N ALA A 957 -73.72 -13.53 13.51
CA ALA A 957 -72.31 -13.88 13.55
C ALA A 957 -71.37 -12.67 13.27
N ASN A 958 -71.92 -11.51 12.89
CA ASN A 958 -71.18 -10.32 12.47
C ASN A 958 -70.93 -9.27 13.57
N THR A 959 -71.18 -9.58 14.85
CA THR A 959 -70.90 -8.64 15.96
C THR A 959 -69.58 -8.90 16.70
N PHE A 960 -68.91 -10.03 16.47
CA PHE A 960 -67.61 -10.34 17.11
C PHE A 960 -66.38 -10.16 16.20
N SER A 961 -66.57 -9.79 14.94
CA SER A 961 -65.49 -9.61 13.95
C SER A 961 -64.99 -8.16 13.81
N ARG A 962 -65.35 -7.25 14.71
CA ARG A 962 -64.96 -5.82 14.63
C ARG A 962 -64.02 -5.27 15.70
N VAL A 963 -63.48 -6.09 16.61
CA VAL A 963 -62.45 -5.62 17.57
C VAL A 963 -61.13 -6.39 17.49
N ALA A 964 -60.99 -7.36 16.59
CA ALA A 964 -59.70 -8.03 16.35
C ALA A 964 -59.38 -8.19 14.85
N ALA A 965 -58.46 -7.33 14.41
CA ALA A 965 -57.47 -7.48 13.33
C ALA A 965 -57.90 -7.40 11.84
N ASN A 966 -57.40 -6.33 11.20
CA ASN A 966 -57.01 -6.29 9.80
C ASN A 966 -55.76 -7.17 9.58
N PHE A 967 -55.92 -8.22 8.75
CA PHE A 967 -54.93 -8.87 7.87
C PHE A 967 -53.75 -9.69 8.48
N PRO A 968 -53.08 -10.56 7.70
CA PRO A 968 -53.50 -11.94 7.39
C PRO A 968 -52.37 -12.93 7.74
N PHE A 969 -52.57 -14.24 7.52
CA PHE A 969 -51.61 -15.17 6.89
C PHE A 969 -52.00 -16.62 7.18
N SER A 970 -52.42 -17.31 6.12
CA SER A 970 -52.48 -18.77 6.03
C SER A 970 -51.14 -19.29 5.51
N ILE A 971 -50.52 -20.25 6.19
CA ILE A 971 -49.46 -21.09 5.62
C ILE A 971 -49.99 -22.51 5.53
N GLY A 972 -50.31 -22.92 4.30
CA GLY A 972 -50.56 -24.29 3.92
C GLY A 972 -49.25 -25.03 3.66
N ARG A 973 -49.22 -26.31 3.99
CA ARG A 973 -48.12 -27.24 3.74
C ARG A 973 -48.28 -27.84 2.31
N PRO A 974 -47.21 -28.00 1.51
CA PRO A 974 -47.33 -28.37 0.10
C PRO A 974 -47.11 -29.87 -0.17
N ARG A 975 -47.54 -30.33 -1.36
CA ARG A 975 -47.05 -31.57 -1.98
C ARG A 975 -46.87 -31.38 -3.51
N SER A 976 -45.60 -31.51 -3.94
CA SER A 976 -45.00 -31.93 -5.22
C SER A 976 -45.71 -31.69 -6.56
N VAL A 977 -45.00 -31.10 -7.55
CA VAL A 977 -44.57 -31.69 -8.86
C VAL A 977 -43.40 -30.84 -9.44
N ALA A 978 -42.53 -31.48 -10.23
CA ALA A 978 -41.23 -31.12 -10.79
C ALA A 978 -41.14 -29.93 -11.77
N SER A 979 -39.95 -29.32 -11.90
CA SER A 979 -39.09 -29.39 -13.12
C SER A 979 -37.73 -28.68 -12.95
N ASP A 980 -36.71 -29.29 -13.54
CA ASP A 980 -35.39 -28.83 -14.02
C ASP A 980 -34.89 -27.38 -13.87
N GLY A 981 -33.57 -27.28 -13.65
CA GLY A 981 -32.74 -26.22 -14.25
C GLY A 981 -31.66 -25.62 -13.34
N SER A 982 -30.42 -26.12 -13.48
CA SER A 982 -29.10 -25.46 -13.31
C SER A 982 -29.04 -23.98 -12.85
N GLY A 983 -28.11 -23.51 -12.02
CA GLY A 983 -26.90 -24.09 -11.46
C GLY A 983 -26.00 -22.99 -10.88
N HIS A 984 -25.23 -23.38 -9.84
CA HIS A 984 -23.94 -22.83 -9.37
C HIS A 984 -23.87 -21.43 -8.74
N GLU A 985 -23.69 -21.42 -7.41
CA GLU A 985 -22.57 -20.71 -6.76
C GLU A 985 -21.87 -21.62 -5.73
N ARG A 986 -20.53 -21.63 -5.82
CA ARG A 986 -19.56 -22.19 -4.86
C ARG A 986 -19.38 -21.13 -3.75
N SER A 987 -19.16 -21.39 -2.47
CA SER A 987 -18.02 -22.12 -1.90
C SER A 987 -18.16 -22.22 -0.37
N ARG A 988 -17.94 -23.43 0.18
CA ARG A 988 -16.93 -23.81 1.21
C ARG A 988 -16.83 -22.95 2.47
N SER A 989 -17.21 -23.38 3.69
CA SER A 989 -16.92 -24.60 4.49
C SER A 989 -15.50 -24.73 5.07
N GLY A 990 -15.43 -24.75 6.40
CA GLY A 990 -14.43 -25.43 7.24
C GLY A 990 -15.02 -25.53 8.67
N GLU A 991 -15.76 -26.58 9.02
CA GLU A 991 -15.38 -27.94 9.49
C GLU A 991 -15.04 -28.07 11.00
N ARG A 992 -15.72 -29.07 11.60
CA ARG A 992 -15.49 -29.86 12.84
C ARG A 992 -16.54 -29.62 13.93
N ALA A 993 -17.09 -30.62 14.63
CA ALA A 993 -17.05 -32.08 14.51
C ALA A 993 -18.29 -32.65 15.23
N TRP A 994 -18.74 -33.82 14.80
CA TRP A 994 -19.94 -34.50 15.29
C TRP A 994 -19.74 -35.15 16.68
N VAL A 995 -20.67 -34.91 17.61
CA VAL A 995 -20.91 -35.73 18.81
C VAL A 995 -22.41 -36.03 18.88
N ALA A 996 -22.72 -37.29 19.20
CA ALA A 996 -24.03 -37.92 19.09
C ALA A 996 -25.14 -37.31 19.98
N ARG A 997 -26.37 -37.31 19.46
CA ARG A 997 -27.61 -36.95 20.15
C ARG A 997 -28.06 -38.02 21.15
N PRO A 998 -28.60 -37.64 22.33
CA PRO A 998 -29.49 -38.49 23.11
C PRO A 998 -30.97 -38.32 22.67
N ASP A 999 -31.75 -39.37 22.88
CA ASP A 999 -33.17 -39.51 22.53
C ASP A 999 -34.08 -38.50 23.29
N PRO A 1000 -35.15 -37.95 22.67
CA PRO A 1000 -35.94 -36.85 23.22
C PRO A 1000 -36.93 -37.25 24.33
N ALA A 1001 -36.87 -38.49 24.82
CA ALA A 1001 -37.79 -38.99 25.85
C ALA A 1001 -37.29 -38.79 27.30
N GLU A 1002 -36.00 -38.57 27.53
CA GLU A 1002 -35.43 -38.38 28.89
C GLU A 1002 -35.39 -36.91 29.35
N VAL A 1003 -35.42 -35.94 28.42
CA VAL A 1003 -35.35 -34.50 28.73
C VAL A 1003 -36.65 -33.99 29.37
N SER A 1004 -37.81 -34.55 29.01
CA SER A 1004 -39.11 -34.15 29.57
C SER A 1004 -39.30 -34.63 31.02
N ALA A 1005 -38.72 -35.77 31.39
CA ALA A 1005 -38.77 -36.30 32.75
C ALA A 1005 -37.82 -35.55 33.71
N GLN A 1006 -36.70 -35.05 33.18
CA GLN A 1006 -35.74 -34.24 33.96
C GLN A 1006 -36.23 -32.81 34.16
N ALA A 1007 -36.92 -32.22 33.17
CA ALA A 1007 -37.56 -30.90 33.29
C ALA A 1007 -38.62 -30.86 34.41
N ASN A 1008 -39.47 -31.88 34.53
CA ASN A 1008 -40.50 -31.97 35.59
C ASN A 1008 -39.92 -32.13 37.01
N ARG A 1009 -38.70 -32.68 37.16
CA ARG A 1009 -38.02 -32.75 38.47
C ARG A 1009 -37.32 -31.44 38.87
N VAL A 1010 -36.98 -30.58 37.92
CA VAL A 1010 -36.41 -29.25 38.19
C VAL A 1010 -37.51 -28.27 38.66
N PHE A 1011 -38.74 -28.42 38.17
CA PHE A 1011 -39.90 -27.62 38.62
C PHE A 1011 -40.24 -27.79 40.12
N GLN A 1012 -40.05 -28.98 40.71
CA GLN A 1012 -40.27 -29.16 42.15
C GLN A 1012 -39.17 -28.55 43.05
N LYS A 1013 -38.01 -28.19 42.50
CA LYS A 1013 -36.93 -27.51 43.24
C LYS A 1013 -36.91 -25.99 43.04
N GLY A 1014 -37.52 -25.46 41.97
CA GLY A 1014 -37.54 -24.03 41.65
C GLY A 1014 -38.52 -23.17 42.45
N ILE A 1015 -39.40 -23.77 43.25
CA ILE A 1015 -40.43 -23.05 44.03
C ILE A 1015 -39.90 -22.58 45.40
N GLY A 1016 -38.71 -23.04 45.82
CA GLY A 1016 -38.11 -22.68 47.11
C GLY A 1016 -37.62 -21.24 47.25
N TRP A 1017 -37.47 -20.48 46.15
CA TRP A 1017 -37.04 -19.08 46.20
C TRP A 1017 -38.19 -18.07 46.34
N LEU A 1018 -39.45 -18.54 46.31
CA LEU A 1018 -40.65 -17.70 46.35
C LEU A 1018 -41.21 -17.48 47.77
N LEU A 1019 -40.65 -18.16 48.78
CA LEU A 1019 -40.98 -17.99 50.20
C LEU A 1019 -39.68 -17.72 50.94
N GLY A 1020 -39.49 -16.47 51.38
CA GLY A 1020 -38.33 -16.08 52.17
C GLY A 1020 -38.22 -16.95 53.43
N ALA A 1021 -37.07 -17.61 53.57
CA ALA A 1021 -36.63 -18.22 54.81
C ALA A 1021 -35.41 -17.42 55.28
N ASP A 1022 -35.54 -16.83 56.46
CA ASP A 1022 -34.46 -16.17 57.20
C ASP A 1022 -33.36 -17.18 57.60
N GLU A 1023 -32.16 -16.66 57.75
CA GLU A 1023 -30.99 -17.33 58.32
C GLU A 1023 -31.28 -17.83 59.74
N ASP A 1024 -30.90 -19.09 60.07
CA ASP A 1024 -30.30 -19.46 61.37
C ASP A 1024 -29.85 -20.95 61.42
N GLU A 1025 -28.68 -21.13 62.03
CA GLU A 1025 -28.04 -22.33 62.60
C GLU A 1025 -27.62 -23.53 61.71
N GLY A 1026 -26.29 -23.75 61.63
CA GLY A 1026 -25.65 -24.99 61.16
C GLY A 1026 -24.22 -24.82 60.68
#